data_AF-D2W2L7-F1
#
_entry.id   AF-D2W2L7-F1
#
_cell.length_a   1.000
_cell.length_b   1.000
_cell.length_c   1.000
_cell.angle_alpha   90.00
_cell.angle_beta   90.00
_cell.angle_gamma   90.00
#
_symmetry.space_group_name_H-M   'P 1'
#
loop_
_entity.id
_entity.type
_entity.pdbx_description
1 polymer ?
#
loop_
_entity_poly.entity_id
_entity_poly.type
_entity_poly.pdbx_seq_one_letter_code
_entity_poly.pdbx_strand_id
1 'polypeptide(L)'
;MRKFLNLGKKGTSTKDNDTSSAIPYDEIMDRVKQDQEENQQLQQQQHEPLSTGDDFILASLVESGFITGSIKTVYERGKEDTFYESLDNFLDKQKTEIETICSSNYEEFLKSVSQLKSVRSDGKILKKKIIGLDEEVQKAGKEALECGKQLVLYRNIAENIHSALQVVDLCKHVSTLATKVHQQIQEEKYFSALKTLEHLEKSIRTVHKFNFARFIEKQIPIFKRKIKQNVERDFNQWLVNVRNKSRDIGKSMIEMQFSLMTTNGVKYDDFVKTNNFNFTFPNIDIINDSLTVFDILEKYQVELTPVYTCKHIYESMDSYEQFKGYYKRNRTIQLNHEINHAPLLEQKKSDKDTSIYPATVQEWLERIIGFFTVESVTLRTTSSLLSNIELNSMWEQSLQKILTSIDEHLAIRMNNPKEYLNMKKCVLIFSLTASEQLGLHTSLLIDLLAHYRSAFSNSIEFKSISNIEDSDCKQPFTCPRTDSAEYKDLKKYGLMQNPNNYIAFSEIVLTLATEVESFILDYEVYCDRIVSYTTSIKQLKSGIMKLFEHAVKCLDKELNSSTGTGIARYVQVVINYQAISDYIIPYFEDFYGKRVKQQSTSSTTSSSKNAAVSTSESSTITYFKQVSMQVQQSKERGENSILRELTSKCSKLLSFCQNFSFAPEYQGNGVIGTITDNFKTLGNNLGINQQDPKQQMYNEPHQFVFDMIEYLDNAHRTLQYLKQEKKDQIMFSACDSIARYLQNN
;
A
#
# COMPACT_ATOMS: atom_id res chain seq x y z
N MET A 1 -62.08 -6.58 10.92
CA MET A 1 -63.05 -6.73 9.82
C MET A 1 -62.85 -8.07 9.08
N ARG A 2 -63.24 -9.19 9.70
CA ARG A 2 -63.32 -10.53 9.07
C ARG A 2 -64.59 -11.22 9.55
N LYS A 3 -65.75 -10.58 9.35
CA LYS A 3 -67.05 -11.13 9.79
C LYS A 3 -68.28 -10.73 8.95
N PHE A 4 -68.11 -10.34 7.68
CA PHE A 4 -69.27 -9.99 6.82
C PHE A 4 -69.16 -10.43 5.36
N LEU A 5 -68.44 -11.52 5.09
CA LEU A 5 -68.50 -12.20 3.79
C LEU A 5 -68.76 -13.68 4.03
N ASN A 6 -70.02 -14.02 4.29
CA ASN A 6 -70.57 -15.35 4.08
C ASN A 6 -72.10 -15.24 4.07
N LEU A 7 -72.72 -16.00 3.16
CA LEU A 7 -74.16 -16.24 2.97
C LEU A 7 -74.83 -15.39 1.88
N GLY A 8 -74.39 -15.62 0.64
CA GLY A 8 -75.27 -15.65 -0.52
C GLY A 8 -75.62 -17.09 -0.88
N LYS A 9 -76.91 -17.33 -1.20
CA LYS A 9 -77.55 -18.53 -1.80
C LYS A 9 -77.97 -19.69 -0.89
N LYS A 10 -79.28 -19.72 -0.63
CA LYS A 10 -80.29 -20.83 -0.77
C LYS A 10 -81.62 -20.16 -0.37
N GLY A 11 -82.62 -19.93 -1.22
CA GLY A 11 -83.27 -20.84 -2.16
C GLY A 11 -84.40 -21.56 -1.42
N THR A 12 -85.66 -21.13 -1.59
CA THR A 12 -86.78 -21.90 -2.22
C THR A 12 -88.18 -21.47 -1.75
N SER A 13 -89.00 -21.14 -2.75
CA SER A 13 -90.36 -21.66 -3.01
C SER A 13 -91.59 -21.14 -2.26
N THR A 14 -92.62 -20.90 -3.08
CA THR A 14 -94.10 -20.92 -2.90
C THR A 14 -94.72 -19.54 -3.08
N LYS A 15 -95.71 -19.31 -3.96
CA LYS A 15 -96.53 -20.14 -4.85
C LYS A 15 -97.14 -19.19 -5.89
N ASP A 16 -97.04 -19.55 -7.18
CA ASP A 16 -98.03 -19.16 -8.19
C ASP A 16 -99.02 -20.32 -8.33
N ASN A 17 -100.31 -20.02 -8.36
CA ASN A 17 -101.30 -20.64 -9.24
C ASN A 17 -102.68 -19.96 -9.11
N ASP A 18 -103.20 -19.59 -10.28
CA ASP A 18 -104.59 -19.66 -10.75
C ASP A 18 -105.71 -18.91 -10.01
N THR A 19 -106.34 -17.95 -10.70
CA THR A 19 -107.59 -18.20 -11.45
C THR A 19 -108.10 -16.94 -12.19
N SER A 20 -108.49 -17.14 -13.46
CA SER A 20 -109.68 -16.62 -14.18
C SER A 20 -110.31 -15.27 -13.72
N SER A 21 -110.62 -14.29 -14.55
CA SER A 21 -111.35 -14.37 -15.82
C SER A 21 -111.21 -13.08 -16.64
N ALA A 22 -110.94 -13.22 -17.93
CA ALA A 22 -111.11 -12.16 -18.92
C ALA A 22 -112.60 -11.81 -19.10
N ILE A 23 -112.89 -10.54 -19.39
CA ILE A 23 -114.07 -10.16 -20.17
C ILE A 23 -113.52 -9.59 -21.50
N PRO A 24 -113.75 -10.26 -22.63
CA PRO A 24 -113.34 -9.77 -23.94
C PRO A 24 -114.12 -8.51 -24.32
N TYR A 25 -113.46 -7.58 -25.01
CA TYR A 25 -114.02 -6.31 -25.51
C TYR A 25 -115.29 -6.46 -26.36
N ASP A 26 -115.56 -7.65 -26.90
CA ASP A 26 -116.75 -7.96 -27.72
C ASP A 26 -118.05 -8.00 -26.90
N GLU A 27 -118.00 -8.35 -25.61
CA GLU A 27 -119.19 -8.42 -24.73
C GLU A 27 -119.72 -7.02 -24.33
N ILE A 28 -118.87 -5.99 -24.43
CA ILE A 28 -119.24 -4.58 -24.16
C ILE A 28 -119.90 -3.96 -25.40
N MET A 29 -119.49 -4.34 -26.61
CA MET A 29 -120.06 -3.81 -27.85
C MET A 29 -121.42 -4.41 -28.20
N ASP A 30 -121.70 -5.66 -27.82
CA ASP A 30 -123.02 -6.28 -28.01
C ASP A 30 -124.10 -5.71 -27.07
N ARG A 31 -123.73 -5.33 -25.83
CA ARG A 31 -124.65 -4.64 -24.91
C ARG A 31 -125.03 -3.23 -25.40
N VAL A 32 -124.08 -2.50 -26.00
CA VAL A 32 -124.35 -1.17 -26.56
C VAL A 32 -125.24 -1.22 -27.81
N LYS A 33 -125.24 -2.33 -28.56
CA LYS A 33 -126.15 -2.52 -29.71
C LYS A 33 -127.55 -2.95 -29.28
N GLN A 34 -127.70 -3.80 -28.26
CA GLN A 34 -129.01 -4.17 -27.72
C GLN A 34 -129.78 -2.97 -27.15
N ASP A 35 -129.09 -2.07 -26.44
CA ASP A 35 -129.71 -0.86 -25.85
C ASP A 35 -130.12 0.19 -26.93
N GLN A 36 -129.55 0.11 -28.13
CA GLN A 36 -129.93 0.97 -29.27
C GLN A 36 -131.08 0.40 -30.11
N GLU A 37 -131.23 -0.93 -30.17
CA GLU A 37 -132.33 -1.58 -30.89
C GLU A 37 -133.65 -1.60 -30.09
N GLU A 38 -133.60 -1.67 -28.75
CA GLU A 38 -134.80 -1.54 -27.89
C GLU A 38 -135.40 -0.13 -27.92
N ASN A 39 -134.56 0.92 -28.07
CA ASN A 39 -135.04 2.30 -28.16
C ASN A 39 -135.67 2.68 -29.52
N GLN A 40 -135.47 1.87 -30.57
CA GLN A 40 -136.11 2.11 -31.88
C GLN A 40 -137.47 1.40 -32.05
N GLN A 41 -137.84 0.46 -31.17
CA GLN A 41 -139.10 -0.30 -31.27
C GLN A 41 -140.25 0.26 -30.42
N LEU A 42 -140.00 1.21 -29.51
CA LEU A 42 -141.00 1.66 -28.53
C LEU A 42 -141.81 2.93 -28.87
N GLN A 43 -141.67 3.54 -30.04
CA GLN A 43 -142.48 4.72 -30.39
C GLN A 43 -143.13 4.71 -31.80
N GLN A 44 -143.32 3.52 -32.38
CA GLN A 44 -144.33 3.29 -33.41
C GLN A 44 -145.40 2.35 -32.85
N GLN A 45 -146.44 2.89 -32.20
CA GLN A 45 -147.80 2.32 -32.12
C GLN A 45 -148.64 3.09 -31.09
N GLN A 46 -149.49 4.01 -31.54
CA GLN A 46 -150.94 3.78 -31.63
C GLN A 46 -151.67 5.06 -32.06
N HIS A 47 -152.27 4.93 -33.24
CA HIS A 47 -153.22 5.83 -33.89
C HIS A 47 -154.67 5.46 -33.46
N GLU A 48 -155.61 6.35 -33.82
CA GLU A 48 -157.07 6.16 -34.07
C GLU A 48 -158.10 6.44 -32.93
N PRO A 49 -159.35 6.85 -33.25
CA PRO A 49 -159.77 7.99 -34.08
C PRO A 49 -160.89 8.85 -33.43
N LEU A 50 -161.25 9.93 -34.13
CA LEU A 50 -162.16 11.04 -33.81
C LEU A 50 -163.53 10.72 -33.20
N SER A 51 -164.04 11.65 -32.36
CA SER A 51 -165.41 12.15 -32.51
C SER A 51 -165.60 13.56 -31.91
N THR A 52 -166.37 14.37 -32.64
CA THR A 52 -166.83 15.75 -32.38
C THR A 52 -165.86 16.88 -32.76
N GLY A 53 -166.31 17.70 -33.72
CA GLY A 53 -165.52 18.66 -34.51
C GLY A 53 -165.03 19.91 -33.79
N ASP A 54 -165.07 19.94 -32.45
CA ASP A 54 -164.60 21.07 -31.66
C ASP A 54 -163.13 20.84 -31.17
N ASP A 55 -162.64 19.60 -31.11
CA ASP A 55 -161.23 19.26 -30.73
C ASP A 55 -160.18 19.59 -31.81
N PHE A 56 -160.59 19.72 -33.07
CA PHE A 56 -159.69 20.11 -34.15
C PHE A 56 -159.17 21.56 -33.97
N ILE A 57 -159.97 22.44 -33.35
CA ILE A 57 -159.59 23.83 -33.10
C ILE A 57 -158.53 23.92 -31.99
N LEU A 58 -158.60 23.05 -30.97
CA LEU A 58 -157.60 22.96 -29.88
C LEU A 58 -156.27 22.35 -30.34
N ALA A 59 -156.33 21.26 -31.11
CA ALA A 59 -155.11 20.65 -31.66
C ALA A 59 -154.33 21.64 -32.55
N SER A 60 -155.04 22.42 -33.38
CA SER A 60 -154.43 23.49 -34.19
C SER A 60 -153.80 24.60 -33.35
N LEU A 61 -154.39 24.96 -32.20
CA LEU A 61 -153.86 25.99 -31.29
C LEU A 61 -152.54 25.54 -30.62
N VAL A 62 -152.45 24.27 -30.22
CA VAL A 62 -151.28 23.69 -29.54
C VAL A 62 -150.11 23.48 -30.51
N GLU A 63 -150.37 23.10 -31.76
CA GLU A 63 -149.29 22.87 -32.74
C GLU A 63 -148.80 24.14 -33.46
N SER A 64 -149.66 25.12 -33.76
CA SER A 64 -149.29 26.25 -34.63
C SER A 64 -148.97 27.57 -33.90
N GLY A 65 -149.38 27.74 -32.64
CA GLY A 65 -149.08 28.92 -31.83
C GLY A 65 -149.72 30.25 -32.27
N PHE A 66 -150.58 30.27 -33.30
CA PHE A 66 -151.27 31.48 -33.79
C PHE A 66 -152.61 31.71 -33.08
N ILE A 67 -152.58 32.49 -32.00
CA ILE A 67 -153.70 32.66 -31.06
C ILE A 67 -154.88 33.47 -31.66
N THR A 68 -154.62 34.47 -32.50
CA THR A 68 -155.64 35.45 -32.91
C THR A 68 -156.68 34.89 -33.88
N GLY A 69 -156.29 34.00 -34.79
CA GLY A 69 -157.21 33.42 -35.79
C GLY A 69 -158.20 32.43 -35.18
N SER A 70 -157.70 31.59 -34.27
CA SER A 70 -158.48 30.53 -33.61
C SER A 70 -159.45 31.08 -32.56
N ILE A 71 -159.12 32.18 -31.87
CA ILE A 71 -160.06 32.85 -30.95
C ILE A 71 -161.17 33.58 -31.72
N LYS A 72 -160.85 34.19 -32.88
CA LYS A 72 -161.85 34.90 -33.69
C LYS A 72 -162.93 33.97 -34.25
N THR A 73 -162.56 32.76 -34.68
CA THR A 73 -163.52 31.75 -35.17
C THR A 73 -164.40 31.15 -34.07
N VAL A 74 -163.90 31.12 -32.82
CA VAL A 74 -164.68 30.71 -31.64
C VAL A 74 -165.71 31.79 -31.26
N TYR A 75 -165.31 33.07 -31.29
CA TYR A 75 -166.22 34.21 -31.05
C TYR A 75 -167.28 34.37 -32.15
N GLU A 76 -166.92 34.24 -33.44
CA GLU A 76 -167.87 34.38 -34.56
C GLU A 76 -168.94 33.26 -34.61
N ARG A 77 -168.67 32.11 -33.97
CA ARG A 77 -169.61 30.97 -33.89
C ARG A 77 -170.45 30.93 -32.61
N GLY A 78 -170.27 31.87 -31.68
CA GLY A 78 -171.04 31.94 -30.43
C GLY A 78 -170.89 30.71 -29.53
N LYS A 79 -169.77 29.99 -29.63
CA LYS A 79 -169.47 28.73 -28.92
C LYS A 79 -168.34 28.92 -27.90
N GLU A 80 -168.46 29.92 -27.03
CA GLU A 80 -167.43 30.24 -26.02
C GLU A 80 -167.36 29.17 -24.92
N ASP A 81 -168.51 28.76 -24.38
CA ASP A 81 -168.55 27.84 -23.23
C ASP A 81 -168.00 26.45 -23.55
N THR A 82 -168.31 25.90 -24.73
CA THR A 82 -167.83 24.56 -25.14
C THR A 82 -166.32 24.51 -25.37
N PHE A 83 -165.70 25.64 -25.72
CA PHE A 83 -164.24 25.69 -25.91
C PHE A 83 -163.51 25.76 -24.57
N TYR A 84 -164.03 26.51 -23.60
CA TYR A 84 -163.48 26.52 -22.23
C TYR A 84 -163.52 25.14 -21.60
N GLU A 85 -164.63 24.40 -21.76
CA GLU A 85 -164.76 23.05 -21.22
C GLU A 85 -163.75 22.06 -21.84
N SER A 86 -163.52 22.15 -23.16
CA SER A 86 -162.53 21.31 -23.84
C SER A 86 -161.08 21.72 -23.52
N LEU A 87 -160.80 22.98 -23.20
CA LEU A 87 -159.49 23.46 -22.74
C LEU A 87 -159.18 23.01 -21.30
N ASP A 88 -160.17 23.08 -20.40
CA ASP A 88 -160.01 22.60 -19.01
C ASP A 88 -159.75 21.09 -18.99
N ASN A 89 -160.48 20.31 -19.79
CA ASN A 89 -160.23 18.87 -19.95
C ASN A 89 -158.82 18.57 -20.48
N PHE A 90 -158.29 19.39 -21.39
CA PHE A 90 -156.92 19.25 -21.88
C PHE A 90 -155.87 19.57 -20.80
N LEU A 91 -156.09 20.63 -20.01
CA LEU A 91 -155.20 21.02 -18.92
C LEU A 91 -155.12 19.94 -17.83
N ASP A 92 -156.25 19.33 -17.48
CA ASP A 92 -156.26 18.24 -16.50
C ASP A 92 -155.59 16.97 -17.02
N LYS A 93 -155.71 16.69 -18.33
CA LYS A 93 -155.00 15.57 -18.96
C LYS A 93 -153.48 15.77 -18.96
N GLN A 94 -152.99 16.98 -19.24
CA GLN A 94 -151.55 17.29 -19.16
C GLN A 94 -151.02 17.27 -17.73
N LYS A 95 -151.78 17.76 -16.75
CA LYS A 95 -151.40 17.68 -15.33
C LYS A 95 -151.25 16.23 -14.86
N THR A 96 -152.22 15.39 -15.20
CA THR A 96 -152.18 13.97 -14.82
C THR A 96 -151.01 13.24 -15.50
N GLU A 97 -150.67 13.57 -16.74
CA GLU A 97 -149.51 13.02 -17.44
C GLU A 97 -148.18 13.42 -16.76
N ILE A 98 -148.02 14.70 -16.40
CA ILE A 98 -146.84 15.18 -15.65
C ILE A 98 -146.74 14.53 -14.27
N GLU A 99 -147.86 14.39 -13.55
CA GLU A 99 -147.91 13.71 -12.24
C GLU A 99 -147.53 12.22 -12.36
N THR A 100 -147.91 11.55 -13.45
CA THR A 100 -147.57 10.13 -13.69
C THR A 100 -146.08 9.94 -14.03
N ILE A 101 -145.48 10.85 -14.79
CA ILE A 101 -144.04 10.84 -15.11
C ILE A 101 -143.20 11.19 -13.87
N CYS A 102 -143.64 12.18 -13.09
CA CYS A 102 -142.96 12.57 -11.86
C CYS A 102 -143.06 11.48 -10.77
N SER A 103 -144.21 10.82 -10.64
CA SER A 103 -144.38 9.74 -9.65
C SER A 103 -143.61 8.47 -10.01
N SER A 104 -143.43 8.14 -11.28
CA SER A 104 -142.66 6.96 -11.70
C SER A 104 -141.14 7.10 -11.54
N ASN A 105 -140.58 8.32 -11.57
CA ASN A 105 -139.12 8.53 -11.58
C ASN A 105 -138.55 9.38 -10.42
N TYR A 106 -139.37 9.76 -9.44
CA TYR A 106 -138.91 10.59 -8.31
C TYR A 106 -137.83 9.90 -7.46
N GLU A 107 -137.93 8.60 -7.25
CA GLU A 107 -137.03 7.84 -6.36
C GLU A 107 -135.61 7.73 -6.93
N GLU A 108 -135.45 7.46 -8.23
CA GLU A 108 -134.13 7.42 -8.90
C GLU A 108 -133.49 8.79 -9.04
N PHE A 109 -134.29 9.84 -9.30
CA PHE A 109 -133.78 11.22 -9.33
C PHE A 109 -133.25 11.65 -7.97
N LEU A 110 -133.97 11.36 -6.88
CA LEU A 110 -133.55 11.70 -5.52
C LEU A 110 -132.28 10.94 -5.11
N LYS A 111 -132.18 9.66 -5.51
CA LYS A 111 -130.99 8.84 -5.30
C LYS A 111 -129.76 9.41 -6.05
N SER A 112 -129.94 9.82 -7.30
CA SER A 112 -128.88 10.42 -8.13
C SER A 112 -128.42 11.78 -7.59
N VAL A 113 -129.34 12.64 -7.14
CA VAL A 113 -129.02 13.94 -6.51
C VAL A 113 -128.31 13.74 -5.16
N SER A 114 -128.72 12.74 -4.37
CA SER A 114 -128.06 12.38 -3.12
C SER A 114 -126.63 11.85 -3.36
N GLN A 115 -126.44 11.01 -4.38
CA GLN A 115 -125.11 10.54 -4.80
C GLN A 115 -124.21 11.68 -5.29
N LEU A 116 -124.73 12.62 -6.10
CA LEU A 116 -123.95 13.77 -6.55
C LEU A 116 -123.52 14.68 -5.38
N LYS A 117 -124.39 14.82 -4.36
CA LYS A 117 -124.07 15.54 -3.13
C LYS A 117 -123.01 14.80 -2.31
N SER A 118 -123.06 13.47 -2.24
CA SER A 118 -122.01 12.64 -1.61
C SER A 118 -120.69 12.78 -2.35
N VAL A 119 -120.65 12.64 -3.67
CA VAL A 119 -119.44 12.80 -4.48
C VAL A 119 -118.84 14.19 -4.34
N ARG A 120 -119.66 15.25 -4.21
CA ARG A 120 -119.19 16.60 -3.90
C ARG A 120 -118.58 16.70 -2.50
N SER A 121 -119.13 16.00 -1.51
CA SER A 121 -118.55 15.91 -0.17
C SER A 121 -117.24 15.14 -0.18
N ASP A 122 -117.20 13.99 -0.85
CA ASP A 122 -116.02 13.14 -0.98
C ASP A 122 -114.91 13.85 -1.77
N GLY A 123 -115.24 14.60 -2.82
CA GLY A 123 -114.30 15.46 -3.55
C GLY A 123 -113.71 16.57 -2.67
N LYS A 124 -114.49 17.13 -1.72
CA LYS A 124 -113.96 18.08 -0.72
C LYS A 124 -113.03 17.40 0.28
N ILE A 125 -113.36 16.18 0.73
CA ILE A 125 -112.53 15.39 1.64
C ILE A 125 -111.22 14.99 0.94
N LEU A 126 -111.29 14.53 -0.30
CA LEU A 126 -110.13 14.18 -1.12
C LEU A 126 -109.24 15.40 -1.35
N LYS A 127 -109.82 16.56 -1.69
CA LYS A 127 -109.06 17.80 -1.80
C LYS A 127 -108.33 18.14 -0.50
N LYS A 128 -108.99 18.01 0.65
CA LYS A 128 -108.34 18.21 1.96
C LYS A 128 -107.20 17.21 2.21
N LYS A 129 -107.39 15.92 1.88
CA LYS A 129 -106.35 14.90 2.01
C LYS A 129 -105.17 15.14 1.08
N ILE A 130 -105.42 15.58 -0.16
CA ILE A 130 -104.35 15.92 -1.13
C ILE A 130 -103.55 17.12 -0.63
N ILE A 131 -104.21 18.17 -0.12
CA ILE A 131 -103.52 19.33 0.45
C ILE A 131 -102.72 18.92 1.69
N GLY A 132 -103.31 18.13 2.59
CA GLY A 132 -102.59 17.63 3.77
C GLY A 132 -101.38 16.75 3.41
N LEU A 133 -101.53 15.87 2.41
CA LEU A 133 -100.43 15.04 1.91
C LEU A 133 -99.35 15.89 1.24
N ASP A 134 -99.71 16.92 0.47
CA ASP A 134 -98.74 17.85 -0.14
C ASP A 134 -97.97 18.62 0.96
N GLU A 135 -98.65 19.08 2.01
CA GLU A 135 -98.01 19.73 3.16
C GLU A 135 -97.06 18.78 3.89
N GLU A 136 -97.46 17.53 4.15
CA GLU A 136 -96.62 16.52 4.77
C GLU A 136 -95.41 16.14 3.90
N VAL A 137 -95.62 15.95 2.58
CA VAL A 137 -94.55 15.64 1.62
C VAL A 137 -93.59 16.81 1.48
N GLN A 138 -94.07 18.06 1.42
CA GLN A 138 -93.21 19.23 1.40
C GLN A 138 -92.44 19.41 2.71
N LYS A 139 -93.06 19.12 3.86
CA LYS A 139 -92.37 19.17 5.16
C LYS A 139 -91.28 18.11 5.24
N ALA A 140 -91.60 16.85 4.93
CA ALA A 140 -90.63 15.76 4.87
C ALA A 140 -89.52 16.03 3.84
N GLY A 141 -89.87 16.61 2.68
CA GLY A 141 -88.93 17.02 1.64
C GLY A 141 -87.99 18.14 2.10
N LYS A 142 -88.50 19.13 2.83
CA LYS A 142 -87.67 20.20 3.45
C LYS A 142 -86.74 19.65 4.52
N GLU A 143 -87.23 18.78 5.40
CA GLU A 143 -86.42 18.12 6.43
C GLU A 143 -85.35 17.21 5.81
N ALA A 144 -85.70 16.44 4.78
CA ALA A 144 -84.75 15.60 4.04
C ALA A 144 -83.71 16.42 3.28
N LEU A 145 -84.10 17.55 2.67
CA LEU A 145 -83.18 18.46 2.01
C LEU A 145 -82.20 19.08 3.01
N GLU A 146 -82.68 19.49 4.18
CA GLU A 146 -81.84 20.07 5.22
C GLU A 146 -80.89 19.02 5.81
N CYS A 147 -81.37 17.81 6.08
CA CYS A 147 -80.56 16.68 6.50
C CYS A 147 -79.52 16.30 5.42
N GLY A 148 -79.89 16.38 4.14
CA GLY A 148 -78.98 16.17 3.00
C GLY A 148 -77.87 17.22 2.93
N LYS A 149 -78.19 18.50 3.13
CA LYS A 149 -77.18 19.58 3.22
C LYS A 149 -76.23 19.35 4.38
N GLN A 150 -76.75 19.00 5.57
CA GLN A 150 -75.93 18.67 6.73
C GLN A 150 -75.01 17.47 6.44
N LEU A 151 -75.52 16.42 5.78
CA LEU A 151 -74.71 15.26 5.39
C LEU A 151 -73.56 15.63 4.46
N VAL A 152 -73.80 16.51 3.47
CA VAL A 152 -72.75 17.02 2.56
C VAL A 152 -71.71 17.83 3.34
N LEU A 153 -72.15 18.70 4.26
CA LEU A 153 -71.24 19.45 5.12
C LEU A 153 -70.38 18.51 5.98
N TYR A 154 -70.97 17.50 6.63
CA TYR A 154 -70.23 16.52 7.41
C TYR A 154 -69.28 15.68 6.57
N ARG A 155 -69.65 15.33 5.33
CA ARG A 155 -68.74 14.66 4.39
C ARG A 155 -67.54 15.52 4.04
N ASN A 156 -67.76 16.79 3.71
CA ASN A 156 -66.67 17.72 3.41
C ASN A 156 -65.75 17.93 4.63
N ILE A 157 -66.32 18.04 5.83
CA ILE A 157 -65.53 18.11 7.06
C ILE A 157 -64.73 16.82 7.26
N ALA A 158 -65.33 15.64 7.04
CA ALA A 158 -64.64 14.36 7.16
C ALA A 158 -63.50 14.20 6.13
N GLU A 159 -63.70 14.61 4.88
CA GLU A 159 -62.66 14.63 3.85
C GLU A 159 -61.52 15.59 4.23
N ASN A 160 -61.85 16.80 4.69
CA ASN A 160 -60.85 17.76 5.15
C ASN A 160 -60.05 17.23 6.35
N ILE A 161 -60.70 16.58 7.32
CA ILE A 161 -60.03 15.92 8.45
C ILE A 161 -59.13 14.79 7.95
N HIS A 162 -59.59 13.99 6.99
CA HIS A 162 -58.80 12.90 6.42
C HIS A 162 -57.54 13.42 5.70
N SER A 163 -57.68 14.46 4.88
CA SER A 163 -56.54 15.12 4.23
C SER A 163 -55.57 15.72 5.25
N ALA A 164 -56.07 16.34 6.32
CA ALA A 164 -55.24 16.87 7.40
C ALA A 164 -54.46 15.76 8.13
N LEU A 165 -55.10 14.62 8.42
CA LEU A 165 -54.43 13.46 9.03
C LEU A 165 -53.31 12.91 8.14
N GLN A 166 -53.54 12.76 6.84
CA GLN A 166 -52.51 12.32 5.89
C GLN A 166 -51.29 13.25 5.89
N VAL A 167 -51.53 14.57 5.91
CA VAL A 167 -50.46 15.57 6.01
C VAL A 167 -49.69 15.43 7.33
N VAL A 168 -50.37 15.25 8.46
CA VAL A 168 -49.71 15.08 9.77
C VAL A 168 -48.86 13.81 9.80
N ASP A 169 -49.32 12.70 9.22
CA ASP A 169 -48.54 11.46 9.12
C ASP A 169 -47.28 11.63 8.27
N LEU A 170 -47.36 12.36 7.15
CA LEU A 170 -46.20 12.75 6.36
C LEU A 170 -45.21 13.61 7.18
N CYS A 171 -45.70 14.57 7.96
CA CYS A 171 -44.87 15.41 8.83
C CYS A 171 -44.17 14.59 9.93
N LYS A 172 -44.89 13.64 10.54
CA LYS A 172 -44.34 12.70 11.53
C LYS A 172 -43.26 11.83 10.92
N HIS A 173 -43.46 11.34 9.70
CA HIS A 173 -42.46 10.54 9.00
C HIS A 173 -41.17 11.34 8.75
N VAL A 174 -41.29 12.57 8.21
CA VAL A 174 -40.15 13.48 7.99
C VAL A 174 -39.40 13.78 9.31
N SER A 175 -40.12 14.03 10.40
CA SER A 175 -39.51 14.26 11.72
C SER A 175 -38.78 13.02 12.27
N THR A 176 -39.36 11.83 12.08
CA THR A 176 -38.74 10.56 12.48
C THR A 176 -37.46 10.31 11.69
N LEU A 177 -37.46 10.59 10.38
CA LEU A 177 -36.27 10.48 9.53
C LEU A 177 -35.17 11.47 9.96
N ALA A 178 -35.51 12.73 10.25
CA ALA A 178 -34.54 13.72 10.72
C ALA A 178 -33.90 13.32 12.06
N THR A 179 -34.71 12.77 12.99
CA THR A 179 -34.22 12.25 14.28
C THR A 179 -33.29 11.06 14.07
N LYS A 180 -33.64 10.15 13.15
CA LYS A 180 -32.82 9.00 12.79
C LYS A 180 -31.48 9.40 12.18
N VAL A 181 -31.45 10.42 11.30
CA VAL A 181 -30.19 10.97 10.78
C VAL A 181 -29.32 11.48 11.91
N HIS A 182 -29.89 12.24 12.86
CA HIS A 182 -29.14 12.74 14.00
C HIS A 182 -28.53 11.60 14.85
N GLN A 183 -29.31 10.56 15.14
CA GLN A 183 -28.84 9.39 15.88
C GLN A 183 -27.73 8.63 15.12
N GLN A 184 -27.90 8.43 13.81
CA GLN A 184 -26.90 7.73 12.99
C GLN A 184 -25.57 8.49 12.90
N ILE A 185 -25.60 9.83 12.96
CA ILE A 185 -24.39 10.66 13.04
C ILE A 185 -23.70 10.49 14.40
N GLN A 186 -24.46 10.35 15.49
CA GLN A 186 -23.91 10.09 16.82
C GLN A 186 -23.31 8.69 16.96
N GLU A 187 -23.90 7.69 16.30
CA GLU A 187 -23.42 6.31 16.26
C GLU A 187 -22.27 6.08 15.26
N GLU A 188 -21.72 7.14 14.64
CA GLU A 188 -20.63 7.09 13.64
C GLU A 188 -20.97 6.28 12.37
N LYS A 189 -22.25 6.03 12.11
CA LYS A 189 -22.74 5.30 10.92
C LYS A 189 -22.95 6.26 9.75
N TYR A 190 -21.87 6.88 9.28
CA TYR A 190 -21.91 7.98 8.32
C TYR A 190 -22.61 7.65 7.00
N PHE A 191 -22.37 6.47 6.43
CA PHE A 191 -23.01 6.06 5.17
C PHE A 191 -24.53 5.85 5.33
N SER A 192 -24.93 5.19 6.42
CA SER A 192 -26.35 5.00 6.73
C SER A 192 -27.05 6.35 6.98
N ALA A 193 -26.36 7.30 7.60
CA ALA A 193 -26.84 8.65 7.80
C ALA A 193 -27.05 9.38 6.47
N LEU A 194 -26.10 9.27 5.52
CA LEU A 194 -26.20 9.91 4.22
C LEU A 194 -27.36 9.35 3.37
N LYS A 195 -27.54 8.03 3.35
CA LYS A 195 -28.68 7.39 2.67
C LYS A 195 -30.02 7.79 3.28
N THR A 196 -30.09 7.87 4.61
CA THR A 196 -31.31 8.33 5.32
C THR A 196 -31.55 9.81 5.04
N LEU A 197 -30.50 10.61 4.89
CA LEU A 197 -30.56 12.03 4.53
C LEU A 197 -31.04 12.26 3.10
N GLU A 198 -30.64 11.44 2.14
CA GLU A 198 -31.19 11.46 0.77
C GLU A 198 -32.68 11.11 0.75
N HIS A 199 -33.08 10.12 1.54
CA HIS A 199 -34.49 9.76 1.69
C HIS A 199 -35.31 10.88 2.35
N LEU A 200 -34.72 11.58 3.33
CA LEU A 200 -35.29 12.78 3.93
C LEU A 200 -35.44 13.91 2.90
N GLU A 201 -34.43 14.14 2.05
CA GLU A 201 -34.47 15.15 0.99
C GLU A 201 -35.61 14.88 -0.02
N LYS A 202 -35.80 13.62 -0.43
CA LYS A 202 -36.92 13.21 -1.29
C LYS A 202 -38.28 13.41 -0.60
N SER A 203 -38.38 13.05 0.67
CA SER A 203 -39.63 13.14 1.45
C SER A 203 -40.03 14.60 1.72
N ILE A 204 -39.07 15.51 1.94
CA ILE A 204 -39.32 16.93 2.18
C ILE A 204 -39.89 17.64 0.95
N ARG A 205 -39.52 17.24 -0.28
CA ARG A 205 -40.10 17.82 -1.51
C ARG A 205 -41.62 17.69 -1.56
N THR A 206 -42.19 16.64 -0.97
CA THR A 206 -43.65 16.44 -0.91
C THR A 206 -44.36 17.35 0.11
N VAL A 207 -43.64 17.84 1.12
CA VAL A 207 -44.18 18.59 2.28
C VAL A 207 -43.68 20.05 2.27
N HIS A 208 -43.13 20.54 1.16
CA HIS A 208 -42.45 21.85 1.08
C HIS A 208 -43.33 23.05 1.49
N LYS A 209 -44.66 22.91 1.42
CA LYS A 209 -45.62 23.97 1.80
C LYS A 209 -45.54 24.38 3.29
N PHE A 210 -44.98 23.55 4.15
CA PHE A 210 -44.96 23.80 5.60
C PHE A 210 -43.64 24.43 6.07
N ASN A 211 -43.73 25.37 7.01
CA ASN A 211 -42.57 26.10 7.55
C ASN A 211 -41.53 25.17 8.22
N PHE A 212 -41.97 24.11 8.90
CA PHE A 212 -41.05 23.15 9.51
C PHE A 212 -40.25 22.37 8.45
N ALA A 213 -40.85 22.04 7.30
CA ALA A 213 -40.18 21.34 6.22
C ALA A 213 -39.08 22.23 5.60
N ARG A 214 -39.35 23.53 5.43
CA ARG A 214 -38.34 24.54 5.04
C ARG A 214 -37.21 24.67 6.06
N PHE A 215 -37.51 24.55 7.35
CA PHE A 215 -36.47 24.54 8.38
C PHE A 215 -35.56 23.31 8.25
N ILE A 216 -36.14 22.11 8.13
CA ILE A 216 -35.37 20.87 7.97
C ILE A 216 -34.56 20.88 6.66
N GLU A 217 -35.11 21.43 5.58
CA GLU A 217 -34.40 21.63 4.31
C GLU A 217 -33.11 22.45 4.48
N LYS A 218 -33.15 23.53 5.29
CA LYS A 218 -31.95 24.31 5.65
C LYS A 218 -30.96 23.53 6.52
N GLN A 219 -31.39 22.52 7.26
CA GLN A 219 -30.53 21.67 8.10
C GLN A 219 -29.82 20.57 7.32
N ILE A 220 -30.35 20.11 6.18
CA ILE A 220 -29.70 19.10 5.32
C ILE A 220 -28.23 19.43 5.01
N PRO A 221 -27.88 20.63 4.48
CA PRO A 221 -26.49 20.96 4.19
C PRO A 221 -25.63 21.05 5.46
N ILE A 222 -26.22 21.36 6.61
CA ILE A 222 -25.53 21.37 7.91
C ILE A 222 -25.17 19.94 8.33
N PHE A 223 -26.10 18.99 8.18
CA PHE A 223 -25.82 17.57 8.44
C PHE A 223 -24.77 17.00 7.47
N LYS A 224 -24.85 17.31 6.16
CA LYS A 224 -23.82 16.90 5.19
C LYS A 224 -22.43 17.46 5.59
N ARG A 225 -22.36 18.74 5.97
CA ARG A 225 -21.11 19.35 6.46
C ARG A 225 -20.61 18.69 7.75
N LYS A 226 -21.50 18.36 8.68
CA LYS A 226 -21.13 17.71 9.95
C LYS A 226 -20.58 16.31 9.73
N ILE A 227 -21.20 15.52 8.85
CA ILE A 227 -20.67 14.22 8.43
C ILE A 227 -19.28 14.38 7.82
N LYS A 228 -19.10 15.32 6.89
CA LYS A 228 -17.80 15.61 6.28
C LYS A 228 -16.73 15.93 7.33
N GLN A 229 -17.03 16.83 8.27
CA GLN A 229 -16.09 17.21 9.35
C GLN A 229 -15.72 16.04 10.26
N ASN A 230 -16.68 15.19 10.62
CA ASN A 230 -16.42 14.04 11.47
C ASN A 230 -15.53 13.02 10.75
N VAL A 231 -15.79 12.75 9.48
CA VAL A 231 -14.98 11.83 8.67
C VAL A 231 -13.58 12.40 8.40
N GLU A 232 -13.44 13.70 8.17
CA GLU A 232 -12.13 14.38 8.11
C GLU A 232 -11.37 14.26 9.44
N ARG A 233 -12.04 14.38 10.59
CA ARG A 233 -11.43 14.20 11.91
C ARG A 233 -10.90 12.78 12.08
N ASP A 234 -11.70 11.77 11.74
CA ASP A 234 -11.30 10.37 11.89
C ASP A 234 -10.13 10.02 10.94
N PHE A 235 -10.14 10.58 9.72
CA PHE A 235 -9.00 10.51 8.79
C PHE A 235 -7.74 11.22 9.33
N ASN A 236 -7.88 12.40 9.95
CA ASN A 236 -6.74 13.09 10.56
C ASN A 236 -6.16 12.33 11.75
N GLN A 237 -7.01 11.68 12.55
CA GLN A 237 -6.55 10.81 13.63
C GLN A 237 -5.80 9.59 13.06
N TRP A 238 -6.27 9.03 11.96
CA TRP A 238 -5.56 7.98 11.22
C TRP A 238 -4.19 8.45 10.72
N LEU A 239 -4.09 9.66 10.15
CA LEU A 239 -2.82 10.25 9.71
C LEU A 239 -1.80 10.34 10.85
N VAL A 240 -2.24 10.69 12.07
CA VAL A 240 -1.37 10.74 13.26
C VAL A 240 -0.95 9.34 13.69
N ASN A 241 -1.87 8.37 13.72
CA ASN A 241 -1.58 6.99 14.08
C ASN A 241 -0.54 6.36 13.13
N VAL A 242 -0.73 6.51 11.81
CA VAL A 242 0.21 6.02 10.80
C VAL A 242 1.60 6.66 10.98
N ARG A 243 1.65 7.97 11.21
CA ARG A 243 2.92 8.67 11.41
C ARG A 243 3.69 8.12 12.62
N ASN A 244 3.01 7.86 13.73
CA ASN A 244 3.64 7.36 14.95
C ASN A 244 4.17 5.94 14.78
N LYS A 245 3.46 5.09 14.02
CA LYS A 245 3.82 3.69 13.76
C LYS A 245 4.74 3.49 12.55
N SER A 246 5.01 4.54 11.78
CA SER A 246 5.78 4.47 10.52
C SER A 246 7.15 3.81 10.74
N ARG A 247 7.87 4.20 11.80
CA ARG A 247 9.16 3.58 12.13
C ARG A 247 9.05 2.08 12.38
N ASP A 248 8.11 1.66 13.23
CA ASP A 248 7.98 0.25 13.63
C ASP A 248 7.56 -0.64 12.44
N ILE A 249 6.67 -0.13 11.59
CA ILE A 249 6.28 -0.76 10.33
C ILE A 249 7.50 -0.93 9.44
N GLY A 250 8.27 0.14 9.24
CA GLY A 250 9.45 0.10 8.40
C GLY A 250 10.56 -0.81 8.93
N LYS A 251 10.77 -0.83 10.25
CA LYS A 251 11.68 -1.77 10.91
C LYS A 251 11.24 -3.20 10.64
N SER A 252 9.96 -3.54 10.83
CA SER A 252 9.49 -4.90 10.55
C SER A 252 9.53 -5.28 9.06
N MET A 253 9.35 -4.33 8.14
CA MET A 253 9.57 -4.57 6.70
C MET A 253 11.03 -4.91 6.40
N ILE A 254 11.97 -4.18 7.01
CA ILE A 254 13.40 -4.42 6.86
C ILE A 254 13.80 -5.75 7.54
N GLU A 255 13.30 -6.04 8.74
CA GLU A 255 13.50 -7.31 9.44
C GLU A 255 12.99 -8.49 8.62
N MET A 256 11.84 -8.33 7.97
CA MET A 256 11.28 -9.32 7.05
C MET A 256 12.22 -9.54 5.86
N GLN A 257 12.60 -8.48 5.15
CA GLN A 257 13.53 -8.59 4.01
C GLN A 257 14.87 -9.22 4.44
N PHE A 258 15.36 -8.85 5.63
CA PHE A 258 16.57 -9.41 6.20
C PHE A 258 16.41 -10.92 6.46
N SER A 259 15.29 -11.35 7.05
CA SER A 259 15.03 -12.77 7.32
C SER A 259 15.00 -13.62 6.04
N LEU A 260 14.46 -13.08 4.94
CA LEU A 260 14.48 -13.72 3.61
C LEU A 260 15.90 -13.90 3.06
N MET A 261 16.81 -13.01 3.45
CA MET A 261 18.22 -13.07 3.12
C MET A 261 19.08 -13.68 4.23
N THR A 262 18.53 -14.48 5.16
CA THR A 262 19.38 -15.15 6.14
C THR A 262 19.01 -16.62 6.28
N THR A 263 20.00 -17.48 6.18
CA THR A 263 19.86 -18.93 6.41
C THR A 263 20.25 -19.35 7.83
N ASN A 264 20.91 -18.46 8.61
CA ASN A 264 21.60 -18.83 9.85
C ASN A 264 20.94 -18.34 11.15
N GLY A 265 19.68 -17.90 11.12
CA GLY A 265 18.95 -17.48 12.33
C GLY A 265 19.51 -16.24 13.04
N VAL A 266 20.34 -15.45 12.35
CA VAL A 266 20.89 -14.19 12.85
C VAL A 266 19.75 -13.18 12.99
N LYS A 267 19.64 -12.51 14.14
CA LYS A 267 18.62 -11.48 14.34
C LYS A 267 19.07 -10.17 13.67
N TYR A 268 18.09 -9.44 13.15
CA TYR A 268 18.34 -8.13 12.54
C TYR A 268 19.02 -7.15 13.51
N ASP A 269 18.61 -7.13 14.78
CA ASP A 269 19.25 -6.26 15.79
C ASP A 269 20.74 -6.61 16.00
N ASP A 270 21.11 -7.89 15.85
CA ASP A 270 22.51 -8.32 15.92
C ASP A 270 23.25 -7.92 14.64
N PHE A 271 22.61 -8.03 13.47
CA PHE A 271 23.20 -7.59 12.19
C PHE A 271 23.52 -6.10 12.17
N VAL A 272 22.64 -5.28 12.74
CA VAL A 272 22.81 -3.83 12.88
C VAL A 272 23.96 -3.49 13.83
N LYS A 273 24.05 -4.21 14.96
CA LYS A 273 25.05 -3.92 16.01
C LYS A 273 26.43 -4.51 15.73
N THR A 274 26.51 -5.57 14.93
CA THR A 274 27.75 -6.31 14.71
C THR A 274 28.57 -5.69 13.59
N ASN A 275 29.77 -5.21 13.92
CA ASN A 275 30.78 -4.73 12.97
C ASN A 275 31.47 -5.85 12.16
N ASN A 276 30.94 -7.08 12.19
CA ASN A 276 31.58 -8.20 11.48
C ASN A 276 31.43 -8.03 9.97
N PHE A 277 32.54 -8.28 9.29
CA PHE A 277 32.72 -8.14 7.85
C PHE A 277 32.16 -9.34 7.08
N ASN A 278 32.08 -10.54 7.68
CA ASN A 278 31.71 -11.78 6.98
C ASN A 278 30.20 -12.02 6.81
N PHE A 279 29.45 -11.07 6.24
CA PHE A 279 28.05 -11.30 5.88
C PHE A 279 27.86 -11.29 4.37
N THR A 280 27.89 -12.49 3.80
CA THR A 280 27.41 -12.73 2.44
C THR A 280 25.90 -12.91 2.52
N PHE A 281 25.15 -12.09 1.80
CA PHE A 281 23.71 -12.28 1.68
C PHE A 281 23.45 -13.54 0.81
N PRO A 282 22.72 -14.56 1.29
CA PRO A 282 22.32 -15.75 0.52
C PRO A 282 21.62 -15.40 -0.78
N ASN A 283 21.73 -16.28 -1.79
CA ASN A 283 21.01 -16.16 -3.04
C ASN A 283 19.49 -16.16 -2.81
N ILE A 284 18.81 -15.27 -3.53
CA ILE A 284 17.36 -15.07 -3.52
C ILE A 284 16.73 -16.22 -4.33
N ASP A 285 16.71 -17.43 -3.79
CA ASP A 285 15.96 -18.56 -4.38
C ASP A 285 14.86 -19.07 -3.45
N ILE A 286 14.54 -18.35 -2.36
CA ILE A 286 13.43 -18.68 -1.46
C ILE A 286 12.32 -17.65 -1.64
N ILE A 287 11.60 -17.75 -2.76
CA ILE A 287 10.24 -17.23 -2.86
C ILE A 287 9.34 -18.43 -2.65
N ASN A 288 8.79 -18.64 -1.45
CA ASN A 288 7.51 -19.36 -1.37
C ASN A 288 6.73 -19.33 -0.05
N ASP A 289 7.03 -18.51 0.96
CA ASP A 289 6.13 -18.43 2.14
C ASP A 289 6.20 -17.10 2.91
N SER A 290 6.52 -16.01 2.22
CA SER A 290 6.83 -14.73 2.87
C SER A 290 5.58 -13.94 3.25
N LEU A 291 5.49 -13.53 4.52
CA LEU A 291 4.58 -12.51 5.02
C LEU A 291 4.43 -11.39 3.98
N THR A 292 3.22 -10.93 3.77
CA THR A 292 2.94 -9.82 2.87
C THR A 292 3.02 -8.49 3.62
N VAL A 293 3.11 -7.40 2.86
CA VAL A 293 2.98 -6.04 3.39
C VAL A 293 1.68 -5.85 4.20
N PHE A 294 0.62 -6.61 3.87
CA PHE A 294 -0.65 -6.55 4.59
C PHE A 294 -0.53 -7.13 6.00
N ASP A 295 0.18 -8.24 6.16
CA ASP A 295 0.37 -8.90 7.46
C ASP A 295 1.15 -7.99 8.43
N ILE A 296 2.07 -7.18 7.91
CA ILE A 296 2.80 -6.20 8.71
C ILE A 296 1.89 -5.06 9.19
N LEU A 297 1.00 -4.54 8.33
CA LEU A 297 0.04 -3.51 8.77
C LEU A 297 -0.96 -4.05 9.79
N GLU A 298 -1.39 -5.30 9.63
CA GLU A 298 -2.27 -5.98 10.58
C GLU A 298 -1.60 -6.15 11.95
N LYS A 299 -0.33 -6.60 11.97
CA LYS A 299 0.48 -6.69 13.20
C LYS A 299 0.51 -5.39 14.00
N TYR A 300 0.57 -4.24 13.32
CA TYR A 300 0.59 -2.92 13.95
C TYR A 300 -0.78 -2.26 14.10
N GLN A 301 -1.88 -2.97 13.82
CA GLN A 301 -3.25 -2.43 13.91
C GLN A 301 -3.40 -1.12 13.12
N VAL A 302 -2.86 -1.08 11.90
CA VAL A 302 -3.02 0.04 10.97
C VAL A 302 -4.06 -0.33 9.94
N GLU A 303 -5.32 -0.07 10.28
CA GLU A 303 -6.44 -0.26 9.37
C GLU A 303 -6.63 0.94 8.44
N LEU A 304 -6.93 0.68 7.17
CA LEU A 304 -7.27 1.72 6.19
C LEU A 304 -8.77 2.09 6.23
N THR A 305 -9.55 1.55 7.17
CA THR A 305 -10.99 1.81 7.34
C THR A 305 -11.34 3.31 7.32
N PRO A 306 -10.60 4.21 8.00
CA PRO A 306 -10.88 5.65 7.94
C PRO A 306 -10.64 6.25 6.53
N VAL A 307 -9.65 5.74 5.79
CA VAL A 307 -9.37 6.15 4.41
C VAL A 307 -10.49 5.71 3.49
N TYR A 308 -10.92 4.45 3.57
CA TYR A 308 -12.02 3.92 2.76
C TYR A 308 -13.35 4.62 3.08
N THR A 309 -13.62 4.87 4.35
CA THR A 309 -14.82 5.59 4.79
C THR A 309 -14.82 7.01 4.24
N CYS A 310 -13.69 7.73 4.35
CA CYS A 310 -13.56 9.07 3.79
C CYS A 310 -13.70 9.08 2.26
N LYS A 311 -13.01 8.16 1.57
CA LYS A 311 -13.14 7.96 0.13
C LYS A 311 -14.60 7.79 -0.29
N HIS A 312 -15.28 6.82 0.30
CA HIS A 312 -16.66 6.45 -0.06
C HIS A 312 -17.65 7.58 0.25
N ILE A 313 -17.49 8.28 1.37
CA ILE A 313 -18.37 9.40 1.74
C ILE A 313 -18.20 10.58 0.77
N TYR A 314 -16.97 10.90 0.35
CA TYR A 314 -16.75 11.96 -0.64
C TYR A 314 -17.20 11.56 -2.05
N GLU A 315 -17.05 10.29 -2.44
CA GLU A 315 -17.63 9.74 -3.67
C GLU A 315 -19.16 9.90 -3.67
N SER A 316 -19.83 9.57 -2.55
CA SER A 316 -21.29 9.72 -2.42
C SER A 316 -21.78 11.18 -2.42
N MET A 317 -20.89 12.14 -2.23
CA MET A 317 -21.18 13.59 -2.26
C MET A 317 -20.66 14.26 -3.54
N ASP A 318 -20.33 13.50 -4.59
CA ASP A 318 -19.78 13.99 -5.86
C ASP A 318 -18.54 14.90 -5.69
N SER A 319 -17.79 14.69 -4.61
CA SER A 319 -16.66 15.55 -4.20
C SER A 319 -15.34 14.77 -4.11
N TYR A 320 -15.24 13.64 -4.83
CA TYR A 320 -14.09 12.73 -4.76
C TYR A 320 -12.74 13.42 -5.01
N GLU A 321 -12.66 14.29 -6.02
CA GLU A 321 -11.43 15.03 -6.34
C GLU A 321 -10.95 15.92 -5.19
N GLN A 322 -11.87 16.47 -4.38
CA GLN A 322 -11.49 17.24 -3.19
C GLN A 322 -10.80 16.34 -2.16
N PHE A 323 -11.31 15.12 -1.93
CA PHE A 323 -10.67 14.18 -1.01
C PHE A 323 -9.34 13.68 -1.55
N LYS A 324 -9.26 13.37 -2.84
CA LYS A 324 -8.01 12.98 -3.49
C LYS A 324 -6.92 14.04 -3.31
N GLY A 325 -7.27 15.31 -3.52
CA GLY A 325 -6.37 16.44 -3.24
C GLY A 325 -6.01 16.57 -1.75
N TYR A 326 -6.98 16.36 -0.86
CA TYR A 326 -6.79 16.43 0.59
C TYR A 326 -5.86 15.33 1.11
N TYR A 327 -6.06 14.08 0.69
CA TYR A 327 -5.22 12.93 1.01
C TYR A 327 -3.77 13.21 0.59
N LYS A 328 -3.58 13.55 -0.69
CA LYS A 328 -2.25 13.82 -1.26
C LYS A 328 -1.54 14.94 -0.53
N ARG A 329 -2.20 16.07 -0.33
CA ARG A 329 -1.61 17.23 0.37
C ARG A 329 -1.10 16.83 1.76
N ASN A 330 -1.89 16.11 2.55
CA ASN A 330 -1.49 15.72 3.90
C ASN A 330 -0.35 14.69 3.89
N ARG A 331 -0.41 13.69 3.00
CA ARG A 331 0.65 12.68 2.87
C ARG A 331 1.95 13.28 2.34
N THR A 332 1.91 14.23 1.42
CA THR A 332 3.08 15.01 0.98
C THR A 332 3.68 15.82 2.12
N ILE A 333 2.87 16.45 2.98
CA ILE A 333 3.38 17.17 4.17
C ILE A 333 4.10 16.21 5.12
N GLN A 334 3.51 15.03 5.38
CA GLN A 334 4.14 14.01 6.23
C GLN A 334 5.44 13.49 5.63
N LEU A 335 5.45 13.19 4.33
CA LEU A 335 6.65 12.75 3.60
C LEU A 335 7.75 13.82 3.67
N ASN A 336 7.43 15.08 3.37
CA ASN A 336 8.40 16.17 3.47
C ASN A 336 8.93 16.33 4.89
N HIS A 337 8.11 16.13 5.91
CA HIS A 337 8.59 16.11 7.29
C HIS A 337 9.52 14.92 7.55
N GLU A 338 9.22 13.72 7.05
CA GLU A 338 10.11 12.57 7.26
C GLU A 338 11.45 12.76 6.56
N ILE A 339 11.46 13.25 5.32
CA ILE A 339 12.67 13.44 4.53
C ILE A 339 13.54 14.61 5.04
N ASN A 340 12.92 15.75 5.40
CA ASN A 340 13.69 16.94 5.81
C ASN A 340 14.24 16.84 7.24
N HIS A 341 13.72 15.91 8.06
CA HIS A 341 14.24 15.62 9.38
C HIS A 341 15.24 14.44 9.34
N ALA A 342 16.17 14.48 8.38
CA ALA A 342 17.32 13.59 8.38
C ALA A 342 18.16 13.82 9.64
N PRO A 343 18.82 12.77 10.19
CA PRO A 343 19.66 12.91 11.38
C PRO A 343 20.72 13.98 11.17
N LEU A 344 20.70 15.01 12.01
CA LEU A 344 21.73 16.04 12.00
C LEU A 344 23.06 15.40 12.40
N LEU A 345 24.12 15.79 11.70
CA LEU A 345 25.50 15.47 12.07
C LEU A 345 25.82 16.17 13.39
N GLU A 346 25.72 15.47 14.52
CA GLU A 346 26.28 15.99 15.76
C GLU A 346 27.80 16.06 15.64
N GLN A 347 28.35 17.26 15.49
CA GLN A 347 29.75 17.56 15.77
C GLN A 347 29.99 17.46 17.29
N LYS A 348 30.00 16.25 17.87
CA LYS A 348 30.38 16.08 19.28
C LYS A 348 31.59 15.18 19.48
N LYS A 349 32.65 15.91 19.84
CA LYS A 349 33.86 15.58 20.60
C LYS A 349 33.66 14.47 21.64
N SER A 350 33.75 13.20 21.26
CA SER A 350 34.43 12.19 22.08
C SER A 350 34.75 10.96 21.21
N ASP A 351 36.00 10.49 21.25
CA ASP A 351 36.48 9.32 20.51
C ASP A 351 35.86 7.98 20.97
N LYS A 352 34.86 7.99 21.87
CA LYS A 352 34.29 6.78 22.48
C LYS A 352 32.88 6.41 22.00
N ASP A 353 32.15 7.33 21.36
CA ASP A 353 30.73 7.13 21.00
C ASP A 353 30.47 7.11 19.47
N THR A 354 31.40 6.60 18.67
CA THR A 354 31.19 6.44 17.21
C THR A 354 30.05 5.46 16.88
N SER A 355 29.63 4.61 17.84
CA SER A 355 28.60 3.57 17.66
C SER A 355 27.15 4.05 17.57
N ILE A 356 26.83 5.30 17.96
CA ILE A 356 25.43 5.76 18.09
C ILE A 356 24.87 6.23 16.73
N TYR A 357 25.74 6.55 15.78
CA TYR A 357 25.38 7.24 14.54
C TYR A 357 24.70 6.37 13.47
N PRO A 358 25.15 5.13 13.20
CA PRO A 358 24.46 4.24 12.26
C PRO A 358 23.01 3.98 12.67
N ALA A 359 22.72 3.96 13.98
CA ALA A 359 21.38 3.77 14.50
C ALA A 359 20.43 4.93 14.09
N THR A 360 20.87 6.19 14.11
CA THR A 360 19.98 7.32 13.78
C THR A 360 19.64 7.39 12.29
N VAL A 361 20.59 7.09 11.40
CA VAL A 361 20.35 6.99 9.96
C VAL A 361 19.45 5.80 9.63
N GLN A 362 19.67 4.67 10.28
CA GLN A 362 18.80 3.51 10.14
C GLN A 362 17.35 3.82 10.57
N GLU A 363 17.14 4.41 11.74
CA GLU A 363 15.80 4.80 12.21
C GLU A 363 15.09 5.74 11.24
N TRP A 364 15.84 6.62 10.59
CA TRP A 364 15.33 7.51 9.56
C TRP A 364 14.93 6.76 8.29
N LEU A 365 15.77 5.84 7.80
CA LEU A 365 15.46 4.98 6.66
C LEU A 365 14.26 4.05 6.94
N GLU A 366 14.16 3.50 8.15
CA GLU A 366 13.01 2.72 8.63
C GLU A 366 11.72 3.54 8.50
N ARG A 367 11.69 4.79 8.98
CA ARG A 367 10.51 5.65 8.85
C ARG A 367 10.08 5.85 7.40
N ILE A 368 11.03 6.06 6.50
CA ILE A 368 10.73 6.25 5.07
C ILE A 368 10.11 4.96 4.49
N ILE A 369 10.67 3.79 4.77
CA ILE A 369 10.07 2.51 4.34
C ILE A 369 8.64 2.39 4.90
N GLY A 370 8.43 2.69 6.17
CA GLY A 370 7.11 2.64 6.80
C GLY A 370 6.06 3.51 6.10
N PHE A 371 6.45 4.72 5.69
CA PHE A 371 5.58 5.60 4.91
C PHE A 371 5.20 4.98 3.56
N PHE A 372 6.19 4.53 2.77
CA PHE A 372 5.95 3.93 1.46
C PHE A 372 5.23 2.58 1.54
N THR A 373 5.34 1.88 2.66
CA THR A 373 4.60 0.65 2.95
C THR A 373 3.09 0.92 3.01
N VAL A 374 2.69 1.97 3.74
CA VAL A 374 1.27 2.39 3.81
C VAL A 374 0.77 2.92 2.47
N GLU A 375 1.58 3.68 1.73
CA GLU A 375 1.21 4.14 0.39
C GLU A 375 1.06 2.99 -0.60
N SER A 376 1.93 1.97 -0.54
CA SER A 376 1.85 0.78 -1.38
C SER A 376 0.57 -0.02 -1.13
N VAL A 377 0.15 -0.17 0.13
CA VAL A 377 -1.14 -0.81 0.44
C VAL A 377 -2.32 0.06 0.01
N THR A 378 -2.22 1.38 0.21
CA THR A 378 -3.24 2.32 -0.25
C THR A 378 -3.40 2.24 -1.77
N LEU A 379 -2.31 2.25 -2.53
CA LEU A 379 -2.29 2.10 -3.98
C LEU A 379 -2.94 0.79 -4.45
N ARG A 380 -2.65 -0.33 -3.78
CA ARG A 380 -3.19 -1.65 -4.13
C ARG A 380 -4.68 -1.81 -3.81
N THR A 381 -5.17 -1.13 -2.77
CA THR A 381 -6.54 -1.33 -2.25
C THR A 381 -7.51 -0.23 -2.65
N THR A 382 -7.03 1.00 -2.87
CA THR A 382 -7.86 2.12 -3.31
C THR A 382 -7.70 2.33 -4.81
N SER A 383 -8.70 1.89 -5.58
CA SER A 383 -8.78 2.25 -6.99
C SER A 383 -8.84 3.78 -7.11
N SER A 384 -7.86 4.36 -7.81
CA SER A 384 -7.76 5.79 -8.24
C SER A 384 -7.36 6.87 -7.23
N LEU A 385 -7.17 6.57 -5.93
CA LEU A 385 -6.80 7.58 -4.93
C LEU A 385 -5.33 8.03 -5.10
N LEU A 386 -4.46 7.05 -5.30
CA LEU A 386 -3.06 7.21 -5.64
C LEU A 386 -2.78 6.45 -6.94
N SER A 387 -1.90 6.97 -7.78
CA SER A 387 -1.41 6.28 -8.99
C SER A 387 0.05 5.87 -8.85
N ASN A 388 0.49 4.89 -9.64
CA ASN A 388 1.90 4.49 -9.70
C ASN A 388 2.82 5.67 -10.06
N ILE A 389 2.38 6.58 -10.94
CA ILE A 389 3.15 7.77 -11.33
C ILE A 389 3.38 8.69 -10.12
N GLU A 390 2.33 8.90 -9.32
CA GLU A 390 2.41 9.76 -8.14
C GLU A 390 3.26 9.14 -7.04
N LEU A 391 3.13 7.83 -6.80
CA LEU A 391 3.97 7.11 -5.85
C LEU A 391 5.46 7.18 -6.26
N ASN A 392 5.76 6.96 -7.54
CA ASN A 392 7.12 7.04 -8.07
C ASN A 392 7.68 8.46 -7.99
N SER A 393 6.86 9.49 -8.27
CA SER A 393 7.28 10.89 -8.13
C SER A 393 7.61 11.25 -6.68
N MET A 394 6.80 10.78 -5.72
CA MET A 394 7.08 10.93 -4.28
C MET A 394 8.37 10.20 -3.89
N TRP A 395 8.59 9.01 -4.44
CA TRP A 395 9.82 8.23 -4.22
C TRP A 395 11.05 8.94 -4.80
N GLU A 396 11.01 9.45 -6.02
CA GLU A 396 12.12 10.18 -6.64
C GLU A 396 12.52 11.41 -5.81
N GLN A 397 11.55 12.19 -5.32
CA GLN A 397 11.82 13.32 -4.42
C GLN A 397 12.50 12.87 -3.13
N SER A 398 12.04 11.75 -2.56
CA SER A 398 12.63 11.15 -1.36
C SER A 398 14.05 10.67 -1.62
N LEU A 399 14.25 9.96 -2.71
CA LEU A 399 15.52 9.37 -3.12
C LEU A 399 16.60 10.44 -3.29
N GLN A 400 16.29 11.59 -3.90
CA GLN A 400 17.25 12.69 -4.03
C GLN A 400 17.74 13.22 -2.68
N LYS A 401 16.85 13.34 -1.71
CA LYS A 401 17.21 13.80 -0.36
C LYS A 401 17.94 12.72 0.45
N ILE A 402 17.56 11.46 0.28
CA ILE A 402 18.27 10.31 0.84
C ILE A 402 19.71 10.27 0.31
N LEU A 403 19.89 10.41 -1.01
CA LEU A 403 21.20 10.49 -1.65
C LEU A 403 22.03 11.65 -1.09
N THR A 404 21.47 12.85 -1.05
CA THR A 404 22.17 14.04 -0.54
C THR A 404 22.61 13.84 0.91
N SER A 405 21.72 13.33 1.78
CA SER A 405 22.06 13.13 3.18
C SER A 405 23.10 12.02 3.39
N ILE A 406 22.98 10.89 2.69
CA ILE A 406 23.97 9.80 2.78
C ILE A 406 25.32 10.26 2.23
N ASP A 407 25.33 11.02 1.13
CA ASP A 407 26.55 11.58 0.54
C ASP A 407 27.27 12.51 1.52
N GLU A 408 26.56 13.47 2.13
CA GLU A 408 27.09 14.35 3.17
C GLU A 408 27.69 13.55 4.36
N HIS A 409 27.01 12.47 4.79
CA HIS A 409 27.50 11.62 5.88
C HIS A 409 28.77 10.84 5.51
N LEU A 410 28.80 10.26 4.32
CA LEU A 410 29.94 9.50 3.82
C LEU A 410 31.15 10.40 3.54
N ALA A 411 30.93 11.63 3.05
CA ALA A 411 31.98 12.62 2.79
C ALA A 411 32.69 13.13 4.06
N ILE A 412 32.03 13.13 5.22
CA ILE A 412 32.59 13.64 6.48
C ILE A 412 33.34 12.56 7.25
N ARG A 413 32.94 11.29 7.14
CA ARG A 413 33.44 10.16 7.95
C ARG A 413 34.67 9.46 7.34
N MET A 414 35.45 10.15 6.51
CA MET A 414 36.36 9.58 5.50
C MET A 414 37.49 8.64 5.98
N ASN A 415 37.71 8.48 7.29
CA ASN A 415 38.89 7.78 7.81
C ASN A 415 38.60 6.47 8.57
N ASN A 416 37.33 6.10 8.79
CA ASN A 416 37.01 4.87 9.53
C ASN A 416 36.35 3.81 8.63
N PRO A 417 37.04 2.71 8.29
CA PRO A 417 36.50 1.63 7.45
C PRO A 417 35.18 1.04 7.98
N LYS A 418 35.02 1.00 9.31
CA LYS A 418 33.83 0.41 9.94
C LYS A 418 32.56 1.22 9.63
N GLU A 419 32.67 2.54 9.56
CA GLU A 419 31.53 3.43 9.29
C GLU A 419 31.02 3.27 7.86
N TYR A 420 31.93 3.15 6.88
CA TYR A 420 31.58 2.86 5.49
C TYR A 420 30.77 1.57 5.35
N LEU A 421 31.16 0.53 6.08
CA LEU A 421 30.48 -0.76 6.04
C LEU A 421 29.14 -0.74 6.75
N ASN A 422 29.02 -0.05 7.87
CA ASN A 422 27.74 0.11 8.55
C ASN A 422 26.77 0.91 7.69
N MET A 423 27.24 1.98 7.03
CA MET A 423 26.42 2.71 6.05
C MET A 423 26.03 1.82 4.88
N LYS A 424 26.98 1.06 4.29
CA LYS A 424 26.68 0.07 3.25
C LYS A 424 25.57 -0.87 3.68
N LYS A 425 25.68 -1.48 4.87
CA LYS A 425 24.68 -2.43 5.40
C LYS A 425 23.30 -1.79 5.45
N CYS A 426 23.19 -0.60 6.03
CA CYS A 426 21.92 0.14 6.17
C CYS A 426 21.31 0.49 4.81
N VAL A 427 22.11 1.04 3.90
CA VAL A 427 21.64 1.49 2.58
C VAL A 427 21.28 0.31 1.70
N LEU A 428 22.04 -0.80 1.76
CA LEU A 428 21.79 -1.98 0.94
C LEU A 428 20.51 -2.70 1.38
N ILE A 429 20.31 -2.94 2.68
CA ILE A 429 19.07 -3.58 3.17
C ILE A 429 17.84 -2.70 2.88
N PHE A 430 17.98 -1.38 3.06
CA PHE A 430 16.95 -0.41 2.68
C PHE A 430 16.63 -0.48 1.18
N SER A 431 17.66 -0.49 0.34
CA SER A 431 17.50 -0.54 -1.12
C SER A 431 16.81 -1.82 -1.59
N LEU A 432 17.18 -2.96 -1.02
CA LEU A 432 16.56 -4.26 -1.32
C LEU A 432 15.11 -4.32 -0.83
N THR A 433 14.83 -3.80 0.37
CA THR A 433 13.45 -3.73 0.90
C THR A 433 12.58 -2.86 0.00
N ALA A 434 13.07 -1.70 -0.42
CA ALA A 434 12.35 -0.79 -1.31
C ALA A 434 12.12 -1.41 -2.71
N SER A 435 13.12 -2.09 -3.28
CA SER A 435 12.98 -2.68 -4.61
C SER A 435 12.14 -3.95 -4.64
N GLU A 436 12.40 -4.90 -3.75
CA GLU A 436 11.77 -6.23 -3.80
C GLU A 436 10.38 -6.24 -3.16
N GLN A 437 10.19 -5.52 -2.04
CA GLN A 437 8.89 -5.53 -1.32
C GLN A 437 7.93 -4.44 -1.79
N LEU A 438 8.46 -3.29 -2.23
CA LEU A 438 7.65 -2.12 -2.60
C LEU A 438 7.67 -1.82 -4.10
N GLY A 439 8.57 -2.45 -4.88
CA GLY A 439 8.68 -2.21 -6.32
C GLY A 439 9.27 -0.84 -6.70
N LEU A 440 10.02 -0.20 -5.78
CA LEU A 440 10.59 1.13 -5.96
C LEU A 440 12.03 1.05 -6.50
N HIS A 441 12.40 1.95 -7.40
CA HIS A 441 13.72 1.92 -8.05
C HIS A 441 14.84 2.48 -7.15
N THR A 442 15.96 1.76 -7.01
CA THR A 442 17.04 2.09 -6.07
C THR A 442 18.45 2.18 -6.67
N SER A 443 18.62 2.18 -8.00
CA SER A 443 19.97 2.10 -8.61
C SER A 443 20.91 3.21 -8.16
N LEU A 444 20.41 4.43 -7.99
CA LEU A 444 21.22 5.59 -7.59
C LEU A 444 21.89 5.40 -6.22
N LEU A 445 21.27 4.65 -5.30
CA LEU A 445 21.87 4.35 -4.00
C LEU A 445 23.03 3.36 -4.15
N ILE A 446 22.89 2.39 -5.05
CA ILE A 446 23.96 1.43 -5.37
C ILE A 446 25.11 2.17 -6.07
N ASP A 447 24.80 3.09 -6.98
CA ASP A 447 25.80 3.94 -7.65
C ASP A 447 26.56 4.83 -6.65
N LEU A 448 25.86 5.40 -5.65
CA LEU A 448 26.49 6.17 -4.57
C LEU A 448 27.45 5.30 -3.75
N LEU A 449 27.03 4.10 -3.34
CA LEU A 449 27.91 3.17 -2.63
C LEU A 449 29.11 2.74 -3.49
N ALA A 450 28.91 2.58 -4.80
CA ALA A 450 29.98 2.26 -5.75
C ALA A 450 30.99 3.42 -5.89
N HIS A 451 30.52 4.68 -5.83
CA HIS A 451 31.35 5.88 -5.84
C HIS A 451 32.29 5.92 -4.62
N TYR A 452 31.78 5.63 -3.43
CA TYR A 452 32.56 5.63 -2.18
C TYR A 452 33.49 4.43 -2.00
N ARG A 453 33.47 3.45 -2.90
CA ARG A 453 34.39 2.29 -2.86
C ARG A 453 35.87 2.69 -2.87
N SER A 454 36.23 3.71 -3.65
CA SER A 454 37.62 4.20 -3.70
C SER A 454 38.04 4.84 -2.37
N ALA A 455 37.14 5.63 -1.77
CA ALA A 455 37.37 6.22 -0.46
C ALA A 455 37.50 5.15 0.63
N PHE A 456 36.64 4.13 0.61
CA PHE A 456 36.76 2.96 1.49
C PHE A 456 38.11 2.24 1.30
N SER A 457 38.51 1.96 0.05
CA SER A 457 39.82 1.35 -0.28
C SER A 457 40.97 2.16 0.33
N ASN A 458 40.97 3.48 0.14
CA ASN A 458 42.01 4.34 0.69
C ASN A 458 42.01 4.34 2.23
N SER A 459 40.84 4.23 2.87
CA SER A 459 40.73 4.18 4.33
C SER A 459 41.30 2.88 4.92
N ILE A 460 41.02 1.72 4.31
CA ILE A 460 41.64 0.44 4.72
C ILE A 460 43.14 0.41 4.37
N GLU A 461 43.54 0.98 3.22
CA GLU A 461 44.96 1.12 2.83
C GLU A 461 45.72 1.94 3.87
N PHE A 462 45.20 3.10 4.26
CA PHE A 462 45.85 3.97 5.24
C PHE A 462 46.07 3.26 6.58
N LYS A 463 45.04 2.57 7.09
CA LYS A 463 45.14 1.81 8.33
C LYS A 463 46.17 0.67 8.22
N SER A 464 46.14 -0.08 7.13
CA SER A 464 47.05 -1.21 6.89
C SER A 464 48.50 -0.73 6.74
N ILE A 465 48.72 0.39 6.04
CA ILE A 465 50.05 1.00 5.86
C ILE A 465 50.60 1.46 7.21
N SER A 466 49.80 2.13 8.05
CA SER A 466 50.24 2.54 9.39
C SER A 466 50.72 1.34 10.22
N ASN A 467 49.95 0.23 10.22
CA ASN A 467 50.34 -0.99 10.94
C ASN A 467 51.65 -1.59 10.40
N ILE A 468 51.88 -1.54 9.10
CA ILE A 468 53.13 -2.02 8.47
C ILE A 468 54.30 -1.10 8.82
N GLU A 469 54.12 0.22 8.81
CA GLU A 469 55.16 1.21 9.14
C GLU A 469 55.58 1.17 10.62
N ASP A 470 54.65 0.82 11.52
CA ASP A 470 54.89 0.68 12.95
C ASP A 470 55.53 -0.67 13.34
N SER A 471 55.57 -1.64 12.43
CA SER A 471 56.08 -3.01 12.70
C SER A 471 57.62 -3.06 12.83
N ASP A 472 58.12 -3.97 13.68
CA ASP A 472 59.58 -4.18 13.77
C ASP A 472 60.14 -4.89 12.51
N CYS A 473 61.25 -4.33 12.01
CA CYS A 473 62.02 -4.86 10.88
C CYS A 473 63.45 -5.26 11.26
N LYS A 474 63.84 -5.09 12.54
CA LYS A 474 65.25 -5.11 12.97
C LYS A 474 65.65 -6.39 13.68
N GLN A 475 64.73 -7.06 14.36
CA GLN A 475 65.03 -8.27 15.12
C GLN A 475 64.27 -9.48 14.57
N PRO A 476 64.79 -10.70 14.78
CA PRO A 476 64.04 -11.92 14.56
C PRO A 476 62.76 -11.91 15.42
N PHE A 477 61.66 -12.38 14.84
CA PHE A 477 60.37 -12.45 15.53
C PHE A 477 60.44 -13.48 16.67
N THR A 478 60.04 -13.08 17.87
CA THR A 478 60.03 -13.99 19.02
C THR A 478 58.82 -14.91 18.92
N CYS A 479 59.03 -16.23 19.06
CA CYS A 479 57.95 -17.20 18.94
C CYS A 479 56.79 -16.89 19.92
N PRO A 480 55.58 -16.62 19.41
CA PRO A 480 54.41 -16.45 20.24
C PRO A 480 54.03 -17.77 20.94
N ARG A 481 53.33 -17.70 22.07
CA ARG A 481 52.77 -18.91 22.74
C ARG A 481 51.89 -19.68 21.75
N THR A 482 51.87 -21.01 21.85
CA THR A 482 51.13 -21.93 20.94
C THR A 482 49.63 -21.65 20.79
N ASP A 483 49.02 -20.91 21.72
CA ASP A 483 47.60 -20.54 21.70
C ASP A 483 47.32 -19.12 21.17
N SER A 484 48.35 -18.34 20.83
CA SER A 484 48.19 -16.95 20.40
C SER A 484 47.64 -16.84 18.96
N ALA A 485 47.05 -15.69 18.62
CA ALA A 485 46.54 -15.44 17.27
C ALA A 485 47.67 -15.48 16.23
N GLU A 486 48.82 -14.91 16.59
CA GLU A 486 50.03 -14.85 15.78
C GLU A 486 50.56 -16.25 15.45
N TYR A 487 50.48 -17.21 16.39
CA TYR A 487 50.88 -18.61 16.13
C TYR A 487 49.98 -19.30 15.09
N LYS A 488 48.67 -19.02 15.13
CA LYS A 488 47.72 -19.55 14.13
C LYS A 488 48.00 -18.98 12.74
N ASP A 489 48.29 -17.68 12.68
CA ASP A 489 48.60 -16.98 11.43
C ASP A 489 49.94 -17.45 10.84
N LEU A 490 50.97 -17.64 11.66
CA LEU A 490 52.24 -18.23 11.24
C LEU A 490 52.08 -19.61 10.60
N LYS A 491 51.20 -20.45 11.16
CA LYS A 491 50.88 -21.77 10.60
C LYS A 491 50.09 -21.64 9.28
N LYS A 492 49.16 -20.70 9.22
CA LYS A 492 48.30 -20.45 8.05
C LYS A 492 49.10 -20.03 6.81
N TYR A 493 50.07 -19.13 6.98
CA TYR A 493 50.91 -18.63 5.88
C TYR A 493 52.12 -19.52 5.56
N GLY A 494 52.26 -20.69 6.21
CA GLY A 494 53.38 -21.60 5.96
C GLY A 494 54.74 -21.06 6.42
N LEU A 495 54.76 -20.12 7.36
CA LEU A 495 55.96 -19.44 7.84
C LEU A 495 56.74 -20.23 8.91
N MET A 496 56.23 -21.39 9.32
CA MET A 496 56.91 -22.30 10.25
C MET A 496 57.75 -23.34 9.49
N GLN A 497 59.07 -23.11 9.41
CA GLN A 497 59.99 -23.99 8.69
C GLN A 497 60.65 -25.06 9.59
N ASN A 498 60.71 -24.86 10.91
CA ASN A 498 61.45 -25.74 11.83
C ASN A 498 60.67 -26.06 13.13
N PRO A 499 60.82 -27.28 13.70
CA PRO A 499 60.18 -27.69 14.95
C PRO A 499 60.73 -27.00 16.23
N ASN A 500 61.83 -26.22 16.13
CA ASN A 500 62.52 -25.63 17.27
C ASN A 500 62.07 -24.20 17.65
N ASN A 501 60.88 -23.74 17.23
CA ASN A 501 60.32 -22.43 17.61
C ASN A 501 61.22 -21.20 17.31
N TYR A 502 62.19 -21.29 16.41
CA TYR A 502 63.01 -20.14 15.99
C TYR A 502 62.50 -19.57 14.68
N ILE A 503 62.09 -18.30 14.70
CA ILE A 503 61.56 -17.58 13.53
C ILE A 503 62.63 -16.59 13.07
N ALA A 504 63.16 -16.81 11.87
CA ALA A 504 64.31 -16.05 11.37
C ALA A 504 63.95 -14.66 10.82
N PHE A 505 62.69 -14.43 10.43
CA PHE A 505 62.21 -13.15 9.90
C PHE A 505 61.62 -12.26 11.00
N SER A 506 61.46 -10.97 10.73
CA SER A 506 60.93 -9.95 11.65
C SER A 506 59.40 -9.84 11.60
N GLU A 507 58.81 -9.13 12.58
CA GLU A 507 57.36 -8.92 12.71
C GLU A 507 56.70 -8.42 11.42
N ILE A 508 57.37 -7.52 10.68
CA ILE A 508 56.89 -6.96 9.41
C ILE A 508 56.40 -8.00 8.39
N VAL A 509 56.96 -9.21 8.38
CA VAL A 509 56.55 -10.27 7.43
C VAL A 509 55.18 -10.85 7.81
N LEU A 510 54.95 -11.06 9.11
CA LEU A 510 53.66 -11.55 9.60
C LEU A 510 52.59 -10.45 9.49
N THR A 511 52.92 -9.22 9.89
CA THR A 511 52.00 -8.07 9.77
C THR A 511 51.61 -7.82 8.32
N LEU A 512 52.56 -7.86 7.37
CA LEU A 512 52.25 -7.73 5.95
C LEU A 512 51.25 -8.80 5.49
N ALA A 513 51.44 -10.05 5.91
CA ALA A 513 50.55 -11.14 5.55
C ALA A 513 49.14 -10.95 6.12
N THR A 514 49.02 -10.60 7.39
CA THR A 514 47.72 -10.39 8.04
C THR A 514 46.99 -9.17 7.48
N GLU A 515 47.70 -8.08 7.22
CA GLU A 515 47.12 -6.84 6.69
C GLU A 515 46.70 -6.99 5.22
N VAL A 516 47.50 -7.66 4.38
CA VAL A 516 47.09 -7.94 2.99
C VAL A 516 45.87 -8.84 2.95
N GLU A 517 45.79 -9.86 3.81
CA GLU A 517 44.59 -10.69 3.87
C GLU A 517 43.36 -9.93 4.38
N SER A 518 43.50 -9.13 5.45
CA SER A 518 42.41 -8.29 5.96
C SER A 518 41.94 -7.30 4.90
N PHE A 519 42.87 -6.63 4.20
CA PHE A 519 42.55 -5.73 3.09
C PHE A 519 41.70 -6.42 2.02
N ILE A 520 42.08 -7.65 1.64
CA ILE A 520 41.36 -8.41 0.62
C ILE A 520 39.94 -8.74 1.08
N LEU A 521 39.81 -9.28 2.29
CA LEU A 521 38.52 -9.70 2.84
C LEU A 521 37.59 -8.48 3.03
N ASP A 522 38.09 -7.40 3.64
CA ASP A 522 37.30 -6.20 3.92
C ASP A 522 36.84 -5.51 2.62
N TYR A 523 37.69 -5.49 1.59
CA TYR A 523 37.34 -4.96 0.28
C TYR A 523 36.32 -5.81 -0.48
N GLU A 524 36.47 -7.14 -0.45
CA GLU A 524 35.50 -8.07 -1.06
C GLU A 524 34.13 -7.92 -0.39
N VAL A 525 34.13 -7.85 0.95
CA VAL A 525 32.92 -7.61 1.74
C VAL A 525 32.26 -6.30 1.36
N TYR A 526 33.02 -5.22 1.17
CA TYR A 526 32.45 -3.96 0.71
C TYR A 526 31.93 -4.06 -0.73
N CYS A 527 32.61 -4.75 -1.65
CA CYS A 527 32.17 -4.82 -3.05
C CYS A 527 30.97 -5.74 -3.29
N ASP A 528 30.71 -6.68 -2.39
CA ASP A 528 29.59 -7.62 -2.51
C ASP A 528 28.26 -6.89 -2.79
N ARG A 529 27.54 -7.32 -3.82
CA ARG A 529 26.27 -6.74 -4.32
C ARG A 529 26.28 -5.27 -4.75
N ILE A 530 27.44 -4.60 -4.82
CA ILE A 530 27.55 -3.22 -5.31
C ILE A 530 28.14 -3.19 -6.73
N VAL A 531 29.22 -3.93 -6.98
CA VAL A 531 29.93 -3.91 -8.26
C VAL A 531 30.20 -5.33 -8.73
N SER A 532 30.29 -5.52 -10.05
CA SER A 532 30.77 -6.77 -10.62
C SER A 532 32.13 -7.16 -10.03
N TYR A 533 32.31 -8.46 -9.77
CA TYR A 533 33.55 -9.02 -9.23
C TYR A 533 34.78 -8.65 -10.08
N THR A 534 34.62 -8.58 -11.41
CA THR A 534 35.69 -8.15 -12.34
C THR A 534 36.20 -6.73 -12.08
N THR A 535 35.33 -5.82 -11.68
CA THR A 535 35.69 -4.42 -11.36
C THR A 535 36.27 -4.31 -9.95
N SER A 536 35.83 -5.18 -9.03
CA SER A 536 36.41 -5.33 -7.69
C SER A 536 37.88 -5.79 -7.76
N ILE A 537 38.14 -6.91 -8.45
CA ILE A 537 39.47 -7.50 -8.69
C ILE A 537 40.46 -6.47 -9.24
N LYS A 538 40.05 -5.68 -10.25
CA LYS A 538 40.94 -4.71 -10.90
C LYS A 538 41.47 -3.65 -9.93
N GLN A 539 40.67 -3.26 -8.94
CA GLN A 539 41.06 -2.22 -7.98
C GLN A 539 41.81 -2.79 -6.78
N LEU A 540 41.47 -4.00 -6.36
CA LEU A 540 42.21 -4.75 -5.35
C LEU A 540 43.71 -4.84 -5.67
N LYS A 541 44.03 -5.02 -6.96
CA LYS A 541 45.40 -5.04 -7.51
C LYS A 541 46.24 -3.84 -7.05
N SER A 542 45.67 -2.63 -7.14
CA SER A 542 46.36 -1.37 -6.83
C SER A 542 46.64 -1.25 -5.33
N GLY A 543 45.64 -1.54 -4.49
CA GLY A 543 45.78 -1.48 -3.03
C GLY A 543 46.81 -2.45 -2.50
N ILE A 544 46.74 -3.73 -2.90
CA ILE A 544 47.74 -4.74 -2.48
C ILE A 544 49.16 -4.31 -2.93
N MET A 545 49.32 -3.76 -4.15
CA MET A 545 50.63 -3.25 -4.60
C MET A 545 51.19 -2.17 -3.68
N LYS A 546 50.36 -1.21 -3.26
CA LYS A 546 50.78 -0.17 -2.32
C LYS A 546 51.22 -0.75 -0.98
N LEU A 547 50.55 -1.79 -0.47
CA LEU A 547 50.94 -2.45 0.79
C LEU A 547 52.33 -3.09 0.68
N PHE A 548 52.57 -3.87 -0.38
CA PHE A 548 53.91 -4.44 -0.63
C PHE A 548 54.96 -3.34 -0.84
N GLU A 549 54.63 -2.26 -1.55
CA GLU A 549 55.56 -1.15 -1.78
C GLU A 549 55.95 -0.45 -0.47
N HIS A 550 55.01 -0.23 0.47
CA HIS A 550 55.33 0.37 1.77
C HIS A 550 56.16 -0.57 2.66
N ALA A 551 55.88 -1.89 2.64
CA ALA A 551 56.72 -2.86 3.32
C ALA A 551 58.16 -2.85 2.78
N VAL A 552 58.33 -2.83 1.45
CA VAL A 552 59.64 -2.68 0.80
C VAL A 552 60.30 -1.35 1.17
N LYS A 553 59.56 -0.23 1.20
CA LYS A 553 60.09 1.07 1.65
C LYS A 553 60.59 1.05 3.10
N CYS A 554 59.88 0.37 4.00
CA CYS A 554 60.30 0.23 5.41
C CYS A 554 61.61 -0.55 5.52
N LEU A 555 61.74 -1.64 4.77
CA LEU A 555 62.96 -2.44 4.71
C LEU A 555 64.13 -1.68 4.03
N ASP A 556 63.86 -0.95 2.95
CA ASP A 556 64.84 -0.10 2.27
C ASP A 556 65.30 1.08 3.14
N LYS A 557 64.41 1.66 3.96
CA LYS A 557 64.79 2.69 4.95
C LYS A 557 65.79 2.14 5.96
N GLU A 558 65.63 0.88 6.35
CA GLU A 558 66.55 0.18 7.23
C GLU A 558 67.87 -0.18 6.52
N LEU A 559 67.86 -0.50 5.22
CA LEU A 559 69.10 -0.65 4.45
C LEU A 559 69.91 0.66 4.37
N ASN A 560 69.24 1.81 4.30
CA ASN A 560 69.87 3.11 4.05
C ASN A 560 70.13 3.95 5.31
N SER A 561 69.68 3.53 6.49
CA SER A 561 69.81 4.37 7.69
C SER A 561 71.24 4.35 8.27
N SER A 562 71.71 5.51 8.72
CA SER A 562 73.05 5.75 9.26
C SER A 562 73.22 5.34 10.74
N THR A 563 72.15 4.91 11.41
CA THR A 563 72.12 4.77 12.88
C THR A 563 72.48 3.38 13.40
N GLY A 564 72.88 2.45 12.53
CA GLY A 564 73.31 1.11 12.93
C GLY A 564 74.16 0.44 11.85
N THR A 565 75.48 0.43 12.04
CA THR A 565 76.42 -0.26 11.15
C THR A 565 76.57 -1.71 11.60
N GLY A 566 76.31 -2.67 10.71
CA GLY A 566 76.52 -4.09 11.02
C GLY A 566 75.92 -5.05 10.00
N ILE A 567 76.69 -6.08 9.64
CA ILE A 567 76.28 -7.17 8.74
C ILE A 567 74.98 -7.82 9.21
N ALA A 568 74.79 -8.00 10.52
CA ALA A 568 73.59 -8.63 11.09
C ALA A 568 72.29 -7.92 10.71
N ARG A 569 72.28 -6.59 10.68
CA ARG A 569 71.13 -5.78 10.26
C ARG A 569 70.77 -6.03 8.79
N TYR A 570 71.78 -5.97 7.91
CA TYR A 570 71.58 -6.21 6.48
C TYR A 570 71.13 -7.64 6.20
N VAL A 571 71.69 -8.62 6.94
CA VAL A 571 71.24 -10.00 6.87
C VAL A 571 69.78 -10.14 7.30
N GLN A 572 69.36 -9.49 8.40
CA GLN A 572 67.96 -9.53 8.84
C GLN A 572 67.00 -8.97 7.79
N VAL A 573 67.34 -7.85 7.15
CA VAL A 573 66.53 -7.28 6.06
C VAL A 573 66.46 -8.22 4.85
N VAL A 574 67.57 -8.87 4.48
CA VAL A 574 67.59 -9.85 3.39
C VAL A 574 66.76 -11.10 3.73
N ILE A 575 66.77 -11.55 4.98
CA ILE A 575 65.90 -12.65 5.45
C ILE A 575 64.43 -12.24 5.34
N ASN A 576 64.08 -11.00 5.69
CA ASN A 576 62.70 -10.49 5.54
C ASN A 576 62.26 -10.47 4.07
N TYR A 577 63.11 -10.00 3.16
CA TYR A 577 62.84 -10.08 1.72
C TYR A 577 62.70 -11.52 1.21
N GLN A 578 63.56 -12.43 1.69
CA GLN A 578 63.49 -13.85 1.34
C GLN A 578 62.17 -14.47 1.81
N ALA A 579 61.73 -14.17 3.03
CA ALA A 579 60.49 -14.69 3.58
C ALA A 579 59.25 -14.16 2.81
N ILE A 580 59.25 -12.87 2.43
CA ILE A 580 58.20 -12.29 1.59
C ILE A 580 58.15 -12.98 0.22
N SER A 581 59.31 -13.19 -0.40
CA SER A 581 59.41 -13.79 -1.74
C SER A 581 59.02 -15.28 -1.76
N ASP A 582 59.48 -16.06 -0.79
CA ASP A 582 59.34 -17.52 -0.78
C ASP A 582 57.97 -17.98 -0.24
N TYR A 583 57.37 -17.24 0.70
CA TYR A 583 56.16 -17.68 1.40
C TYR A 583 54.94 -16.78 1.13
N ILE A 584 55.10 -15.46 1.28
CA ILE A 584 53.96 -14.54 1.26
C ILE A 584 53.41 -14.36 -0.17
N ILE A 585 54.29 -14.08 -1.15
CA ILE A 585 53.86 -13.87 -2.53
C ILE A 585 53.19 -15.12 -3.13
N PRO A 586 53.76 -16.34 -3.01
CA PRO A 586 53.11 -17.56 -3.53
C PRO A 586 51.79 -17.87 -2.83
N TYR A 587 51.69 -17.61 -1.51
CA TYR A 587 50.44 -17.78 -0.79
C TYR A 587 49.33 -16.89 -1.36
N PHE A 588 49.61 -15.59 -1.59
CA PHE A 588 48.61 -14.68 -2.13
C PHE A 588 48.31 -14.92 -3.62
N GLU A 589 49.28 -15.41 -4.40
CA GLU A 589 49.04 -15.86 -5.77
C GLU A 589 48.02 -17.01 -5.82
N ASP A 590 48.15 -18.01 -4.94
CA ASP A 590 47.19 -19.12 -4.80
C ASP A 590 45.86 -18.68 -4.18
N PHE A 591 45.89 -17.90 -3.10
CA PHE A 591 44.70 -17.38 -2.41
C PHE A 591 43.82 -16.54 -3.33
N TYR A 592 44.43 -15.67 -4.13
CA TYR A 592 43.74 -14.86 -5.11
C TYR A 592 43.29 -15.69 -6.31
N GLY A 593 44.15 -16.58 -6.82
CA GLY A 593 43.83 -17.50 -7.92
C GLY A 593 42.64 -18.43 -7.61
N LYS A 594 42.52 -18.93 -6.38
CA LYS A 594 41.39 -19.75 -5.91
C LYS A 594 40.07 -18.97 -5.91
N ARG A 595 40.07 -17.71 -5.44
CA ARG A 595 38.84 -16.89 -5.44
C ARG A 595 38.36 -16.51 -6.83
N VAL A 596 39.29 -16.21 -7.74
CA VAL A 596 38.97 -15.97 -9.15
C VAL A 596 38.29 -17.20 -9.79
N LYS A 597 38.70 -18.42 -9.40
CA LYS A 597 38.15 -19.67 -9.93
C LYS A 597 36.80 -20.09 -9.35
N GLN A 598 36.54 -19.83 -8.07
CA GLN A 598 35.32 -20.30 -7.38
C GLN A 598 34.02 -19.71 -7.97
N GLN A 599 33.99 -18.46 -8.43
CA GLN A 599 32.76 -17.85 -8.96
C GLN A 599 32.44 -18.19 -10.43
N SER A 600 33.41 -18.68 -11.21
CA SER A 600 33.20 -19.17 -12.59
C SER A 600 32.25 -20.37 -12.66
N THR A 601 31.98 -21.01 -11.52
CA THR A 601 31.10 -22.18 -11.40
C THR A 601 29.65 -21.83 -11.02
N SER A 602 29.38 -20.61 -10.50
CA SER A 602 28.08 -20.21 -9.95
C SER A 602 27.24 -19.29 -10.84
N SER A 603 27.76 -18.78 -11.96
CA SER A 603 26.98 -17.92 -12.87
C SER A 603 27.25 -18.18 -14.36
N THR A 604 26.21 -18.63 -15.07
CA THR A 604 25.99 -18.63 -16.54
C THR A 604 26.57 -19.77 -17.41
N THR A 605 25.86 -20.02 -18.52
CA THR A 605 25.95 -21.10 -19.51
C THR A 605 27.27 -21.20 -20.30
N SER A 606 27.50 -22.36 -20.90
CA SER A 606 28.78 -23.00 -21.21
C SER A 606 29.67 -22.42 -22.33
N SER A 607 29.26 -21.41 -23.10
CA SER A 607 29.99 -20.99 -24.32
C SER A 607 30.93 -19.78 -24.17
N SER A 608 30.79 -18.97 -23.11
CA SER A 608 31.68 -17.81 -22.83
C SER A 608 32.80 -18.11 -21.80
N LYS A 609 32.89 -19.37 -21.34
CA LYS A 609 33.80 -19.84 -20.27
C LYS A 609 35.30 -19.64 -20.55
N ASN A 610 35.77 -19.79 -21.79
CA ASN A 610 37.21 -19.91 -22.05
C ASN A 610 37.93 -18.57 -22.28
N ALA A 611 37.24 -17.54 -22.78
CA ALA A 611 37.86 -16.27 -23.15
C ALA A 611 38.03 -15.30 -21.97
N ALA A 612 37.06 -15.24 -21.06
CA ALA A 612 37.13 -14.40 -19.87
C ALA A 612 38.09 -14.98 -18.80
N VAL A 613 38.05 -16.30 -18.59
CA VAL A 613 38.90 -17.00 -17.61
C VAL A 613 40.38 -16.89 -17.96
N SER A 614 40.74 -17.09 -19.25
CA SER A 614 42.13 -16.99 -19.71
C SER A 614 42.72 -15.58 -19.60
N THR A 615 41.92 -14.52 -19.79
CA THR A 615 42.38 -13.13 -19.65
C THR A 615 42.52 -12.68 -18.18
N SER A 616 41.64 -13.14 -17.28
CA SER A 616 41.76 -12.86 -15.83
C SER A 616 42.86 -13.67 -15.14
N GLU A 617 43.10 -14.92 -15.54
CA GLU A 617 44.22 -15.72 -15.01
C GLU A 617 45.58 -15.17 -15.48
N SER A 618 45.70 -14.79 -16.76
CA SER A 618 46.93 -14.20 -17.30
C SER A 618 47.31 -12.87 -16.64
N SER A 619 46.32 -12.01 -16.36
CA SER A 619 46.56 -10.73 -15.66
C SER A 619 46.90 -10.89 -14.17
N THR A 620 46.37 -11.91 -13.51
CA THR A 620 46.69 -12.26 -12.11
C THR A 620 48.13 -12.81 -11.99
N ILE A 621 48.52 -13.71 -12.89
CA ILE A 621 49.89 -14.25 -12.94
C ILE A 621 50.91 -13.14 -13.25
N THR A 622 50.55 -12.18 -14.11
CA THR A 622 51.42 -11.03 -14.41
C THR A 622 51.58 -10.09 -13.21
N TYR A 623 50.56 -9.99 -12.37
CA TYR A 623 50.53 -9.10 -11.21
C TYR A 623 51.50 -9.50 -10.10
N PHE A 624 51.40 -10.73 -9.58
CA PHE A 624 52.29 -11.20 -8.51
C PHE A 624 53.74 -11.35 -9.00
N LYS A 625 53.95 -11.59 -10.30
CA LYS A 625 55.28 -11.54 -10.92
C LYS A 625 55.94 -10.16 -10.82
N GLN A 626 55.17 -9.07 -10.97
CA GLN A 626 55.71 -7.71 -10.83
C GLN A 626 56.18 -7.44 -9.39
N VAL A 627 55.36 -7.80 -8.40
CA VAL A 627 55.70 -7.66 -6.97
C VAL A 627 56.90 -8.53 -6.62
N SER A 628 56.93 -9.78 -7.09
CA SER A 628 58.05 -10.71 -6.91
C SER A 628 59.35 -10.14 -7.48
N MET A 629 59.31 -9.58 -8.69
CA MET A 629 60.48 -8.95 -9.30
C MET A 629 61.00 -7.76 -8.48
N GLN A 630 60.10 -6.90 -7.97
CA GLN A 630 60.48 -5.75 -7.13
C GLN A 630 61.12 -6.17 -5.80
N VAL A 631 60.55 -7.17 -5.13
CA VAL A 631 61.09 -7.73 -3.89
C VAL A 631 62.46 -8.38 -4.15
N GLN A 632 62.60 -9.13 -5.25
CA GLN A 632 63.86 -9.76 -5.64
C GLN A 632 64.96 -8.73 -5.94
N GLN A 633 64.65 -7.64 -6.67
CA GLN A 633 65.60 -6.55 -6.91
C GLN A 633 66.05 -5.87 -5.61
N SER A 634 65.12 -5.69 -4.66
CA SER A 634 65.41 -5.08 -3.35
C SER A 634 66.26 -6.00 -2.47
N LYS A 635 65.99 -7.31 -2.54
CA LYS A 635 66.81 -8.34 -1.92
C LYS A 635 68.25 -8.31 -2.44
N GLU A 636 68.44 -8.27 -3.76
CA GLU A 636 69.78 -8.19 -4.37
C GLU A 636 70.53 -6.91 -3.96
N ARG A 637 69.83 -5.78 -3.81
CA ARG A 637 70.42 -4.55 -3.23
C ARG A 637 70.89 -4.76 -1.79
N GLY A 638 70.11 -5.47 -0.97
CA GLY A 638 70.50 -5.87 0.39
C GLY A 638 71.74 -6.77 0.41
N GLU A 639 71.78 -7.81 -0.43
CA GLU A 639 72.93 -8.71 -0.59
C GLU A 639 74.20 -7.97 -1.04
N ASN A 640 74.07 -7.03 -1.97
CA ASN A 640 75.18 -6.18 -2.41
C ASN A 640 75.66 -5.22 -1.30
N SER A 641 74.77 -4.78 -0.42
CA SER A 641 75.12 -3.92 0.73
C SER A 641 75.90 -4.70 1.79
N ILE A 642 75.53 -5.97 2.03
CA ILE A 642 76.31 -6.91 2.85
C ILE A 642 77.73 -7.03 2.29
N LEU A 643 77.84 -7.28 0.98
CA LEU A 643 79.14 -7.43 0.32
C LEU A 643 79.99 -6.16 0.45
N ARG A 644 79.41 -4.98 0.18
CA ARG A 644 80.11 -3.69 0.30
C ARG A 644 80.61 -3.42 1.72
N GLU A 645 79.79 -3.67 2.73
CA GLU A 645 80.18 -3.46 4.14
C GLU A 645 81.30 -4.42 4.54
N LEU A 646 81.18 -5.69 4.14
CA LEU A 646 82.17 -6.71 4.42
C LEU A 646 83.51 -6.41 3.73
N THR A 647 83.50 -6.06 2.44
CA THR A 647 84.69 -5.62 1.71
C THR A 647 85.25 -4.31 2.27
N SER A 648 84.43 -3.31 2.61
CA SER A 648 84.89 -2.05 3.20
C SER A 648 85.60 -2.27 4.52
N LYS A 649 85.05 -3.12 5.39
CA LYS A 649 85.67 -3.45 6.68
C LYS A 649 86.94 -4.27 6.51
N CYS A 650 86.99 -5.21 5.57
CA CYS A 650 88.24 -5.89 5.19
C CYS A 650 89.29 -4.90 4.69
N SER A 651 88.94 -3.99 3.77
CA SER A 651 89.85 -2.95 3.28
C SER A 651 90.32 -1.98 4.36
N LYS A 652 89.47 -1.63 5.33
CA LYS A 652 89.88 -0.84 6.52
C LYS A 652 90.88 -1.61 7.36
N LEU A 653 90.61 -2.88 7.68
CA LEU A 653 91.55 -3.75 8.41
C LEU A 653 92.89 -3.87 7.68
N LEU A 654 92.86 -4.01 6.35
CA LEU A 654 94.04 -4.03 5.49
C LEU A 654 94.76 -2.68 5.42
N SER A 655 94.05 -1.54 5.48
CA SER A 655 94.71 -0.22 5.49
C SER A 655 95.60 0.02 6.72
N PHE A 656 95.31 -0.62 7.85
CA PHE A 656 96.23 -0.63 9.01
C PHE A 656 97.56 -1.33 8.70
N CYS A 657 97.61 -2.15 7.63
CA CYS A 657 98.84 -2.78 7.13
C CYS A 657 99.74 -1.83 6.34
N GLN A 658 99.28 -0.65 5.89
CA GLN A 658 100.13 0.30 5.13
C GLN A 658 101.36 0.79 5.92
N ASN A 659 101.38 0.59 7.24
CA ASN A 659 102.52 0.89 8.09
C ASN A 659 103.52 -0.26 8.24
N PHE A 660 103.34 -1.38 7.52
CA PHE A 660 104.20 -2.56 7.60
C PHE A 660 104.86 -2.85 6.24
N SER A 661 106.19 -2.91 6.21
CA SER A 661 106.91 -3.52 5.10
C SER A 661 106.88 -5.04 5.25
N PHE A 662 106.19 -5.74 4.35
CA PHE A 662 106.38 -7.18 4.22
C PHE A 662 107.85 -7.44 3.86
N ALA A 663 108.51 -8.37 4.56
CA ALA A 663 109.91 -8.69 4.29
C ALA A 663 110.07 -9.19 2.84
N PRO A 664 111.11 -8.78 2.09
CA PRO A 664 111.24 -9.12 0.68
C PRO A 664 111.37 -10.63 0.47
N GLU A 665 110.73 -11.11 -0.60
CA GLU A 665 110.67 -12.51 -1.04
C GLU A 665 112.03 -13.21 -1.02
N TYR A 666 112.07 -14.40 -0.44
CA TYR A 666 113.19 -15.33 -0.60
C TYR A 666 113.15 -15.89 -2.03
N GLN A 667 113.94 -15.32 -2.96
CA GLN A 667 114.17 -15.92 -4.27
C GLN A 667 114.98 -17.21 -4.15
N GLY A 668 114.30 -18.32 -3.85
CA GLY A 668 114.83 -19.68 -3.92
C GLY A 668 114.20 -20.43 -5.08
N ASN A 669 114.87 -20.46 -6.22
CA ASN A 669 114.52 -21.34 -7.33
C ASN A 669 114.50 -22.80 -6.86
N GLY A 670 113.37 -23.48 -7.10
CA GLY A 670 113.24 -24.94 -7.05
C GLY A 670 112.68 -25.47 -5.74
N VAL A 671 111.40 -25.88 -5.75
CA VAL A 671 110.91 -27.25 -5.49
C VAL A 671 109.40 -27.22 -5.75
N ILE A 672 109.02 -27.51 -6.99
CA ILE A 672 107.76 -28.20 -7.27
C ILE A 672 108.08 -29.67 -6.98
N GLY A 673 107.58 -30.20 -5.87
CA GLY A 673 107.74 -31.63 -5.56
C GLY A 673 107.55 -31.98 -4.09
N THR A 674 106.56 -32.83 -3.83
CA THR A 674 106.53 -33.80 -2.73
C THR A 674 106.38 -33.27 -1.30
N ILE A 675 105.15 -32.82 -0.96
CA ILE A 675 104.61 -32.98 0.40
C ILE A 675 104.10 -34.42 0.52
N THR A 676 105.01 -35.38 0.77
CA THR A 676 104.55 -36.72 1.16
C THR A 676 105.49 -37.57 2.02
N ASP A 677 106.73 -37.16 2.38
CA ASP A 677 107.66 -38.13 3.02
C ASP A 677 108.36 -37.74 4.33
N ASN A 678 108.09 -36.58 4.95
CA ASN A 678 108.83 -36.18 6.17
C ASN A 678 108.13 -36.46 7.50
N PHE A 679 107.55 -37.65 7.66
CA PHE A 679 107.06 -38.15 8.96
C PHE A 679 107.89 -39.26 9.60
N LYS A 680 109.13 -39.54 9.16
CA LYS A 680 109.84 -40.76 9.61
C LYS A 680 111.28 -40.70 10.11
N THR A 681 111.90 -39.55 10.30
CA THR A 681 113.27 -39.52 10.87
C THR A 681 113.51 -38.35 11.81
N LEU A 682 112.82 -38.41 12.96
CA LEU A 682 113.32 -37.83 14.20
C LEU A 682 114.34 -38.81 14.79
N GLY A 683 115.64 -38.47 14.76
CA GLY A 683 116.67 -39.32 15.36
C GLY A 683 118.10 -38.83 15.18
N ASN A 684 118.63 -38.22 16.24
CA ASN A 684 120.04 -38.18 16.65
C ASN A 684 121.04 -37.20 15.99
N ASN A 685 121.34 -36.15 16.78
CA ASN A 685 122.67 -35.77 17.28
C ASN A 685 123.79 -35.41 16.27
N LEU A 686 124.12 -34.11 16.17
CA LEU A 686 125.27 -33.45 16.86
C LEU A 686 125.70 -32.16 16.13
N GLY A 687 125.73 -31.06 16.89
CA GLY A 687 126.84 -30.11 16.89
C GLY A 687 126.99 -29.13 15.72
N ILE A 688 126.67 -27.86 16.00
CA ILE A 688 127.59 -26.70 16.01
C ILE A 688 126.84 -25.44 15.58
N ASN A 689 126.60 -24.59 16.58
CA ASN A 689 126.57 -23.13 16.57
C ASN A 689 126.59 -22.42 15.21
N GLN A 690 125.45 -21.84 14.86
CA GLN A 690 125.31 -20.40 14.62
C GLN A 690 123.81 -20.09 14.52
N GLN A 691 123.25 -19.55 15.62
CA GLN A 691 121.94 -18.91 15.59
C GLN A 691 122.08 -17.65 14.75
N ASP A 692 121.54 -17.69 13.53
CA ASP A 692 121.31 -16.51 12.71
C ASP A 692 120.22 -15.66 13.40
N PRO A 693 120.43 -14.36 13.71
CA PRO A 693 119.44 -13.49 14.35
C PRO A 693 118.20 -13.16 13.50
N LYS A 694 117.93 -13.96 12.46
CA LYS A 694 116.81 -13.80 11.52
C LYS A 694 115.76 -14.91 11.60
N GLN A 695 115.97 -15.95 12.40
CA GLN A 695 115.00 -17.07 12.54
C GLN A 695 114.02 -16.93 13.71
N GLN A 696 114.06 -15.85 14.49
CA GLN A 696 113.13 -15.60 15.61
C GLN A 696 111.90 -14.74 15.27
N MET A 697 111.65 -14.42 13.99
CA MET A 697 110.56 -13.51 13.60
C MET A 697 109.31 -14.17 13.00
N TYR A 698 109.16 -15.48 13.13
CA TYR A 698 108.00 -16.19 12.62
C TYR A 698 107.55 -17.23 13.63
N ASN A 699 106.54 -16.91 14.44
CA ASN A 699 105.74 -17.95 15.10
C ASN A 699 104.30 -17.55 15.43
N GLU A 700 103.91 -16.28 15.32
CA GLU A 700 102.51 -15.89 15.50
C GLU A 700 102.04 -14.97 14.36
N PRO A 701 100.91 -15.29 13.70
CA PRO A 701 100.24 -14.34 12.81
C PRO A 701 100.00 -13.02 13.53
N HIS A 702 100.18 -11.89 12.85
CA HIS A 702 99.92 -10.59 13.46
C HIS A 702 98.45 -10.47 13.93
N GLN A 703 98.20 -9.81 15.06
CA GLN A 703 96.86 -9.59 15.63
C GLN A 703 95.78 -9.17 14.62
N PHE A 704 96.11 -8.34 13.61
CA PHE A 704 95.14 -7.93 12.58
C PHE A 704 94.64 -9.11 11.72
N VAL A 705 95.47 -10.12 11.49
CA VAL A 705 95.11 -11.35 10.76
C VAL A 705 94.14 -12.16 11.61
N PHE A 706 94.38 -12.27 12.91
CA PHE A 706 93.44 -12.89 13.85
C PHE A 706 92.11 -12.14 13.91
N ASP A 707 92.14 -10.81 14.06
CA ASP A 707 90.93 -9.97 14.08
C ASP A 707 90.15 -10.06 12.75
N MET A 708 90.85 -10.22 11.62
CA MET A 708 90.23 -10.41 10.30
C MET A 708 89.62 -11.80 10.14
N ILE A 709 90.31 -12.86 10.58
CA ILE A 709 89.77 -14.22 10.59
C ILE A 709 88.56 -14.32 11.52
N GLU A 710 88.63 -13.74 12.71
CA GLU A 710 87.52 -13.69 13.66
C GLU A 710 86.34 -12.90 13.09
N TYR A 711 86.59 -11.78 12.41
CA TYR A 711 85.55 -11.02 11.72
C TYR A 711 84.92 -11.80 10.57
N LEU A 712 85.71 -12.49 9.75
CA LEU A 712 85.21 -13.32 8.65
C LEU A 712 84.45 -14.55 9.16
N ASP A 713 84.88 -15.17 10.25
CA ASP A 713 84.17 -16.28 10.89
C ASP A 713 82.84 -15.79 11.49
N ASN A 714 82.83 -14.65 12.18
CA ASN A 714 81.60 -14.05 12.70
C ASN A 714 80.64 -13.62 11.57
N ALA A 715 81.16 -13.05 10.48
CA ALA A 715 80.38 -12.75 9.29
C ALA A 715 79.82 -14.03 8.66
N HIS A 716 80.63 -15.08 8.51
CA HIS A 716 80.21 -16.37 7.97
C HIS A 716 79.09 -17.02 8.79
N ARG A 717 79.18 -16.96 10.13
CA ARG A 717 78.13 -17.39 11.05
C ARG A 717 76.86 -16.56 10.90
N THR A 718 76.99 -15.25 10.77
CA THR A 718 75.84 -14.34 10.56
C THR A 718 75.14 -14.61 9.23
N LEU A 719 75.88 -14.98 8.19
CA LEU A 719 75.34 -15.31 6.85
C LEU A 719 74.70 -16.70 6.75
N GLN A 720 74.61 -17.47 7.84
CA GLN A 720 74.11 -18.85 7.84
C GLN A 720 72.66 -18.98 7.31
N TYR A 721 71.88 -17.90 7.34
CA TYR A 721 70.48 -17.87 6.91
C TYR A 721 70.30 -17.45 5.43
N LEU A 722 71.38 -17.15 4.71
CA LEU A 722 71.34 -16.90 3.27
C LEU A 722 71.48 -18.20 2.46
N LYS A 723 71.04 -18.19 1.20
CA LYS A 723 71.28 -19.31 0.28
C LYS A 723 72.79 -19.59 0.17
N GLN A 724 73.15 -20.87 0.25
CA GLN A 724 74.55 -21.33 0.28
C GLN A 724 75.39 -20.74 -0.85
N GLU A 725 74.85 -20.73 -2.07
CA GLU A 725 75.51 -20.21 -3.27
C GLU A 725 75.88 -18.71 -3.15
N LYS A 726 75.01 -17.91 -2.52
CA LYS A 726 75.25 -16.48 -2.30
C LYS A 726 76.19 -16.22 -1.15
N LYS A 727 76.08 -17.01 -0.08
CA LYS A 727 77.02 -17.01 1.05
C LYS A 727 78.45 -17.29 0.54
N ASP A 728 78.61 -18.29 -0.30
CA ASP A 728 79.89 -18.66 -0.89
C ASP A 728 80.42 -17.56 -1.82
N GLN A 729 79.55 -16.93 -2.63
CA GLN A 729 79.93 -15.78 -3.46
C GLN A 729 80.42 -14.57 -2.63
N ILE A 730 79.71 -14.22 -1.55
CA ILE A 730 80.06 -13.10 -0.68
C ILE A 730 81.39 -13.37 0.03
N MET A 731 81.57 -14.58 0.58
CA MET A 731 82.80 -14.98 1.24
C MET A 731 83.98 -15.08 0.26
N PHE A 732 83.76 -15.62 -0.94
CA PHE A 732 84.78 -15.69 -1.98
C PHE A 732 85.24 -14.29 -2.40
N SER A 733 84.32 -13.36 -2.63
CA SER A 733 84.66 -11.98 -3.00
C SER A 733 85.40 -11.24 -1.88
N ALA A 734 85.13 -11.57 -0.63
CA ALA A 734 85.87 -11.07 0.52
C ALA A 734 87.31 -11.59 0.53
N CYS A 735 87.48 -12.91 0.42
CA CYS A 735 88.78 -13.58 0.39
C CYS A 735 89.61 -13.15 -0.82
N ASP A 736 88.99 -12.97 -1.99
CA ASP A 736 89.64 -12.45 -3.21
C ASP A 736 90.10 -10.99 -3.03
N SER A 737 89.30 -10.15 -2.37
CA SER A 737 89.71 -8.78 -2.05
C SER A 737 90.93 -8.75 -1.13
N ILE A 738 90.98 -9.66 -0.16
CA ILE A 738 92.13 -9.84 0.75
C ILE A 738 93.35 -10.34 -0.04
N ALA A 739 93.17 -11.37 -0.87
CA ALA A 739 94.24 -11.94 -1.68
C ALA A 739 94.87 -10.92 -2.64
N ARG A 740 94.04 -10.11 -3.32
CA ARG A 740 94.53 -9.04 -4.21
C ARG A 740 95.27 -7.94 -3.46
N TYR A 741 94.85 -7.61 -2.24
CA TYR A 741 95.58 -6.64 -1.43
C TYR A 741 96.95 -7.16 -1.00
N LEU A 742 97.04 -8.44 -0.59
CA LEU A 742 98.28 -9.12 -0.22
C LEU A 742 99.21 -9.40 -1.42
N GLN A 743 98.67 -9.42 -2.64
CA GLN A 743 99.47 -9.60 -3.84
C GLN A 743 100.06 -8.28 -4.36
N ASN A 744 99.40 -7.14 -4.09
CA ASN A 744 99.80 -5.81 -4.58
C ASN A 744 100.71 -5.03 -3.62
N ASN A 745 100.84 -5.46 -2.36
CA ASN A 745 101.73 -4.91 -1.34
C ASN A 745 102.57 -6.05 -0.76
#